data_AF-A0A2W7LK76-F1
#
_entry.id   AF-A0A2W7LK76-F1
#
_cell.length_a   1.000
_cell.length_b   1.000
_cell.length_c   1.000
_cell.angle_alpha   90.00
_cell.angle_beta   90.00
_cell.angle_gamma   90.00
#
_symmetry.space_group_name_H-M   'P 1'
#
loop_
_entity.id
_entity.type
_entity.pdbx_description
1 polymer ?
#
loop_
_entity_poly.entity_id
_entity_poly.type
_entity_poly.pdbx_seq_one_letter_code
_entity_poly.pdbx_strand_id
1 'polypeptide(L)'
;MSTVVAIVKSIVGQVIAVSPEGIQRVLIEGDRLLAGEQLDTGIGGSVALELADGRILELGRNTRWTGSPPDSSDLSKAASSTEALLQTIMAGTDATIEFETTIVAPNAPDDGGHSSVMLQETAGKVAPSIGFPTKAGTPSSCNDLHDSPGNAYTVSNRAHNTLHASTATPSFTDQPQAYVDINLNEGDDSYTGTADHNIVVADIAGWRVLPGQNYNLAFIVDTSASMKEEGVSAAKKSLESVFKILAASAQGPHSGSVNILLVDFSSEVNSIVSVTLNDAGLQQLLGSLNTLKVGEGQNGGTNYEDAFKTTANWFNNLQSAGSSASNQTFFITDGVPTHYQEERINPTLGDSGITLDIFLSTIGYQQGMVYNGHLDRGTTTINIDSDGSLKLNYLSDNTWEYEFLGKLRANGNGAYELSTVVHENPKKGPNSHINALASFKLLTGLSNVEAIGMNDSIKLTELNPFDSDGEPQANIDPSKLAGAIFGNTEYIRPGNDTVNGGGGNDILFGDLISFDGIASAGVHAIQAYVADKLSMTVNAVNTDTMHNFITEHSAEFNVSGSNDGADTLLGGAGQDIIFGQGGDDHIEGGKGNDVMIGGKGADTFMWRVGDQGKDVIRDFNVREGDRLDLRDLLQSEEDIAIDNFLRITTIDDETTLQVSSDGKLNAAGGLANADVSIKLEGVNWSNTTIHSLISGADPTIKIDHSNS
;
A
#
# COMPACT_ATOMS: atom_id res chain seq x y z
N MET A 1 -21.99 14.24 10.35
CA MET A 1 -20.63 14.52 10.85
C MET A 1 -20.32 13.44 11.86
N SER A 2 -19.33 12.58 11.59
CA SER A 2 -18.97 11.50 12.48
C SER A 2 -18.08 12.05 13.60
N THR A 3 -18.48 11.88 14.86
CA THR A 3 -17.77 12.42 16.02
C THR A 3 -16.71 11.41 16.45
N VAL A 4 -15.45 11.82 16.55
CA VAL A 4 -14.36 10.96 17.06
C VAL A 4 -14.54 10.81 18.58
N VAL A 5 -14.53 9.57 19.07
CA VAL A 5 -14.71 9.23 20.48
C VAL A 5 -13.40 8.80 21.13
N ALA A 6 -12.48 8.21 20.37
CA ALA A 6 -11.16 7.82 20.84
C ALA A 6 -10.11 7.75 19.73
N ILE A 7 -8.82 7.71 20.09
CA ILE A 7 -7.67 7.53 19.19
C ILE A 7 -6.83 6.36 19.68
N VAL A 8 -6.41 5.47 18.78
CA VAL A 8 -5.54 4.33 19.11
C VAL A 8 -4.12 4.82 19.40
N LYS A 9 -3.60 4.46 20.58
CA LYS A 9 -2.24 4.78 21.03
C LYS A 9 -1.23 3.64 20.92
N SER A 10 -1.70 2.40 20.99
CA SER A 10 -0.83 1.23 20.79
C SER A 10 -1.70 0.01 20.59
N ILE A 11 -1.26 -0.90 19.72
CA ILE A 11 -1.93 -2.17 19.46
C ILE A 11 -0.91 -3.31 19.53
N VAL A 12 -1.35 -4.43 20.11
CA VAL A 12 -0.63 -5.71 20.07
C VAL A 12 -1.62 -6.75 19.58
N GLY A 13 -1.28 -7.49 18.53
CA GLY A 13 -2.20 -8.43 17.87
C GLY A 13 -3.29 -7.75 17.03
N GLN A 14 -4.22 -8.53 16.48
CA GLN A 14 -5.28 -8.00 15.61
C GLN A 14 -6.44 -7.42 16.45
N VAL A 15 -6.80 -6.17 16.19
CA VAL A 15 -7.94 -5.48 16.81
C VAL A 15 -8.81 -4.91 15.70
N ILE A 16 -10.12 -5.09 15.79
CA ILE A 16 -11.07 -4.73 14.72
C ILE A 16 -12.05 -3.67 15.25
N ALA A 17 -12.35 -2.64 14.47
CA ALA A 17 -13.51 -1.79 14.68
C ALA A 17 -14.62 -2.16 13.69
N VAL A 18 -15.86 -2.21 14.18
CA VAL A 18 -17.07 -2.53 13.42
C VAL A 18 -17.98 -1.31 13.44
N SER A 19 -18.28 -0.75 12.27
CA SER A 19 -19.17 0.41 12.16
C SER A 19 -20.64 0.03 12.42
N PRO A 20 -21.54 1.01 12.70
CA PRO A 20 -22.98 0.76 12.79
C PRO A 20 -23.59 0.10 11.55
N GLU A 21 -22.96 0.29 10.39
CA GLU A 21 -23.32 -0.30 9.09
C GLU A 21 -22.73 -1.70 8.88
N GLY A 22 -21.98 -2.23 9.86
CA GLY A 22 -21.41 -3.58 9.84
C GLY A 22 -20.05 -3.71 9.17
N ILE A 23 -19.45 -2.60 8.72
CA ILE A 23 -18.13 -2.59 8.08
C ILE A 23 -17.06 -2.86 9.13
N GLN A 24 -16.19 -3.84 8.90
CA GLN A 24 -15.09 -4.19 9.78
C GLN A 24 -13.77 -3.61 9.25
N ARG A 25 -12.95 -3.07 10.14
CA ARG A 25 -11.59 -2.59 9.81
C ARG A 25 -10.60 -2.99 10.88
N VAL A 26 -9.42 -3.48 10.46
CA VAL A 26 -8.31 -3.73 11.37
C VAL A 26 -7.73 -2.38 11.79
N LEU A 27 -7.51 -2.22 13.09
CA LEU A 27 -6.98 -0.99 13.66
C LEU A 27 -5.46 -1.04 13.72
N ILE A 28 -4.83 0.10 13.43
CA ILE A 28 -3.41 0.35 13.65
C ILE A 28 -3.21 1.57 14.58
N GLU A 29 -1.98 1.76 15.04
CA GLU A 29 -1.65 2.90 15.91
C GLU A 29 -1.90 4.24 15.18
N GLY A 30 -2.58 5.16 15.85
CA GLY A 30 -3.00 6.45 15.29
C GLY A 30 -4.45 6.50 14.77
N ASP A 31 -5.12 5.35 14.64
CA ASP A 31 -6.50 5.29 14.12
C ASP A 31 -7.52 5.99 15.03
N ARG A 32 -8.51 6.63 14.41
CA ARG A 32 -9.60 7.32 15.11
C ARG A 32 -10.83 6.43 15.17
N LEU A 33 -11.36 6.21 16.37
CA LEU A 33 -12.64 5.53 16.60
C LEU A 33 -13.80 6.52 16.58
N LEU A 34 -14.81 6.22 15.79
CA LEU A 34 -15.99 7.05 15.56
C LEU A 34 -17.15 6.64 16.47
N ALA A 35 -18.05 7.59 16.73
CA ALA A 35 -19.24 7.36 17.55
C ALA A 35 -20.13 6.28 16.91
N GLY A 36 -20.44 5.25 17.69
CA GLY A 36 -21.21 4.09 17.23
C GLY A 36 -20.37 2.91 16.73
N GLU A 37 -19.05 3.06 16.57
CA GLU A 37 -18.18 1.91 16.28
C GLU A 37 -18.04 0.99 17.50
N GLN A 38 -18.03 -0.31 17.22
CA GLN A 38 -17.74 -1.37 18.17
C GLN A 38 -16.35 -1.92 17.92
N LEU A 39 -15.46 -1.76 18.89
CA LEU A 39 -14.14 -2.35 18.87
C LEU A 39 -14.20 -3.79 19.42
N ASP A 40 -13.47 -4.71 18.80
CA ASP A 40 -13.27 -6.11 19.19
C ASP A 40 -11.79 -6.46 19.13
N THR A 41 -11.18 -6.80 20.27
CA THR A 41 -9.76 -7.14 20.36
C THR A 41 -9.45 -8.61 20.07
N GLY A 42 -10.44 -9.48 19.92
CA GLY A 42 -10.22 -10.90 19.62
C GLY A 42 -9.32 -11.66 20.61
N ILE A 43 -8.96 -12.90 20.27
CA ILE A 43 -8.27 -13.83 21.17
C ILE A 43 -6.78 -13.50 21.41
N GLY A 44 -6.19 -12.65 20.57
CA GLY A 44 -4.77 -12.29 20.61
C GLY A 44 -4.50 -10.79 20.68
N GLY A 45 -5.53 -9.94 20.60
CA GLY A 45 -5.38 -8.49 20.51
C GLY A 45 -5.49 -7.77 21.86
N SER A 46 -4.80 -6.65 21.98
CA SER A 46 -5.00 -5.64 23.03
C SER A 46 -4.76 -4.26 22.45
N VAL A 47 -5.48 -3.26 22.97
CA VAL A 47 -5.39 -1.88 22.47
C VAL A 47 -5.39 -0.87 23.61
N ALA A 48 -4.59 0.19 23.49
CA ALA A 48 -4.70 1.39 24.31
C ALA A 48 -5.37 2.50 23.49
N LEU A 49 -6.39 3.13 24.05
CA LEU A 49 -7.19 4.18 23.41
C LEU A 49 -7.09 5.48 24.21
N GLU A 50 -6.77 6.60 23.58
CA GLU A 50 -6.95 7.93 24.15
C GLU A 50 -8.38 8.42 23.86
N LEU A 51 -9.19 8.56 24.89
CA LEU A 51 -10.55 9.09 24.80
C LEU A 51 -10.53 10.59 24.52
N ALA A 52 -11.64 11.15 24.02
CA ALA A 52 -11.77 12.59 23.74
C ALA A 52 -11.53 13.52 24.95
N ASP A 53 -11.54 12.99 26.18
CA ASP A 53 -11.22 13.73 27.41
C ASP A 53 -9.75 13.60 27.85
N GLY A 54 -8.89 12.99 27.02
CA GLY A 54 -7.45 12.82 27.25
C GLY A 54 -7.08 11.65 28.16
N ARG A 55 -8.05 10.83 28.60
CA ARG A 55 -7.77 9.62 29.39
C ARG A 55 -7.39 8.45 28.49
N ILE A 56 -6.49 7.60 28.98
CA ILE A 56 -6.13 6.34 28.31
C ILE A 56 -7.03 5.22 28.86
N LEU A 57 -7.63 4.46 27.94
CA LEU A 57 -8.43 3.27 28.17
C LEU A 57 -7.71 2.07 27.54
N GLU A 58 -7.29 1.12 28.37
CA GLU A 58 -6.65 -0.11 27.90
C GLU A 58 -7.66 -1.26 27.85
N LEU A 59 -7.71 -1.94 26.72
CA LEU A 59 -8.59 -3.08 26.46
C LEU A 59 -7.73 -4.31 26.17
N GLY A 60 -7.90 -5.34 26.99
CA GLY A 60 -7.21 -6.62 26.83
C GLY A 60 -7.89 -7.53 25.82
N ARG A 61 -7.42 -8.77 25.73
CA ARG A 61 -7.97 -9.81 24.84
C ARG A 61 -9.45 -10.09 25.10
N ASN A 62 -10.17 -10.45 24.04
CA ASN A 62 -11.61 -10.77 24.02
C ASN A 62 -12.48 -9.66 24.62
N THR A 63 -12.10 -8.41 24.39
CA THR A 63 -12.83 -7.25 24.91
C THR A 63 -13.59 -6.59 23.77
N ARG A 64 -14.86 -6.26 24.03
CA ARG A 64 -15.67 -5.42 23.15
C ARG A 64 -15.93 -4.08 23.80
N TRP A 65 -15.80 -3.01 23.03
CA TRP A 65 -16.02 -1.65 23.51
C TRP A 65 -16.79 -0.83 22.49
N THR A 66 -17.74 -0.01 22.94
CA THR A 66 -18.45 0.96 22.10
C THR A 66 -18.35 2.35 22.68
N GLY A 67 -18.11 3.33 21.81
CA GLY A 67 -18.09 4.75 22.16
C GLY A 67 -19.47 5.38 22.10
N SER A 68 -20.39 5.02 23.00
CA SER A 68 -21.68 5.72 23.11
C SER A 68 -21.57 6.95 24.03
N PRO A 69 -22.17 8.10 23.68
CA PRO A 69 -22.37 9.16 24.66
C PRO A 69 -23.31 8.65 25.78
N PRO A 70 -23.11 9.04 27.04
CA PRO A 70 -23.88 8.49 28.16
C PRO A 70 -25.36 8.85 28.01
N ASP A 71 -26.22 7.84 27.90
CA ASP A 71 -27.65 8.01 28.06
C ASP A 71 -27.96 8.34 29.52
N SER A 72 -28.73 9.41 29.73
CA SER A 72 -29.06 10.00 31.04
C SER A 72 -29.85 9.09 32.01
N SER A 73 -30.06 7.80 31.67
CA SER A 73 -30.76 6.82 32.47
C SER A 73 -29.85 5.86 33.26
N ASP A 74 -28.54 5.80 32.98
CA ASP A 74 -27.62 4.86 33.66
C ASP A 74 -26.83 5.47 34.85
N LEU A 75 -27.05 6.75 35.16
CA LEU A 75 -26.40 7.47 36.27
C LEU A 75 -26.90 7.06 37.69
N SER A 76 -27.73 6.02 37.81
CA SER A 76 -28.20 5.54 39.12
C SER A 76 -27.63 4.19 39.57
N LYS A 77 -26.79 3.54 38.75
CA LYS A 77 -26.19 2.22 39.10
C LYS A 77 -24.66 2.17 39.16
N ALA A 78 -23.95 3.18 38.67
CA ALA A 78 -22.48 3.23 38.74
C ALA A 78 -21.91 3.93 39.99
N ALA A 79 -22.76 4.49 40.85
CA ALA A 79 -22.32 5.26 42.03
C ALA A 79 -21.99 4.40 43.27
N SER A 80 -22.10 3.06 43.21
CA SER A 80 -21.86 2.18 44.37
C SER A 80 -20.52 1.42 44.34
N SER A 81 -19.76 1.48 43.24
CA SER A 81 -18.52 0.70 43.09
C SER A 81 -17.23 1.47 43.40
N THR A 82 -17.26 2.80 43.43
CA THR A 82 -16.09 3.64 43.77
C THR A 82 -15.78 3.64 45.27
N GLU A 83 -16.79 3.57 46.15
CA GLU A 83 -16.56 3.44 47.59
C GLU A 83 -15.96 2.07 47.96
N ALA A 84 -16.32 1.00 47.24
CA ALA A 84 -15.78 -0.34 47.44
C ALA A 84 -14.31 -0.45 46.98
N LEU A 85 -13.92 0.27 45.92
CA LEU A 85 -12.53 0.32 45.42
C LEU A 85 -11.61 1.21 46.27
N LEU A 86 -12.14 2.30 46.85
CA LEU A 86 -11.38 3.14 47.79
C LEU A 86 -11.05 2.41 49.10
N GLN A 87 -11.88 1.42 49.48
CA GLN A 87 -11.65 0.64 50.70
C GLN A 87 -10.60 -0.47 50.53
N THR A 88 -10.41 -1.01 49.33
CA THR A 88 -9.34 -1.99 49.02
C THR A 88 -7.98 -1.33 48.84
N ILE A 89 -7.91 -0.09 48.34
CA ILE A 89 -6.65 0.66 48.22
C ILE A 89 -6.08 1.06 49.59
N MET A 90 -6.93 1.30 50.59
CA MET A 90 -6.48 1.57 51.98
C MET A 90 -5.90 0.35 52.70
N ALA A 91 -6.01 -0.87 52.15
CA ALA A 91 -5.56 -2.11 52.81
C ALA A 91 -4.13 -2.55 52.46
N GLY A 92 -3.41 -1.82 51.59
CA GLY A 92 -1.93 -1.87 51.50
C GLY A 92 -1.29 -3.26 51.35
N THR A 93 -1.65 -4.02 50.32
CA THR A 93 -0.92 -5.26 49.96
C THR A 93 -0.30 -5.14 48.57
N ASP A 94 1.03 -5.06 48.59
CA ASP A 94 1.98 -5.05 47.49
C ASP A 94 2.05 -6.44 46.81
N ALA A 95 1.99 -6.49 45.49
CA ALA A 95 2.09 -7.73 44.70
C ALA A 95 3.15 -7.59 43.59
N THR A 96 4.40 -7.35 43.99
CA THR A 96 5.56 -7.55 43.13
C THR A 96 6.70 -8.26 43.87
N ILE A 97 6.55 -9.56 44.18
CA ILE A 97 7.69 -10.40 44.59
C ILE A 97 7.60 -11.80 43.96
N GLU A 98 8.52 -12.01 43.01
CA GLU A 98 9.28 -13.22 42.65
C GLU A 98 8.74 -14.35 41.76
N PHE A 99 9.44 -14.47 40.61
CA PHE A 99 9.75 -15.66 39.83
C PHE A 99 10.54 -16.70 40.66
N GLU A 100 10.23 -18.00 40.56
CA GLU A 100 11.17 -19.08 40.20
C GLU A 100 10.51 -20.49 40.19
N THR A 101 11.28 -21.48 39.72
CA THR A 101 10.93 -22.69 38.95
C THR A 101 10.68 -24.01 39.73
N THR A 102 9.95 -24.95 39.07
CA THR A 102 9.97 -26.45 39.11
C THR A 102 10.06 -27.27 40.42
N ILE A 103 9.22 -28.33 40.55
CA ILE A 103 9.51 -29.74 40.94
C ILE A 103 8.19 -30.56 41.18
N VAL A 104 8.27 -31.88 40.99
CA VAL A 104 7.26 -32.95 40.81
C VAL A 104 6.74 -33.62 42.12
N ALA A 105 5.39 -33.81 42.24
CA ALA A 105 4.52 -34.86 42.88
C ALA A 105 4.72 -35.34 44.37
N PRO A 106 3.81 -36.14 45.04
CA PRO A 106 2.37 -36.50 44.86
C PRO A 106 1.45 -36.52 46.16
N ASN A 107 0.11 -36.68 45.96
CA ASN A 107 -0.97 -37.26 46.85
C ASN A 107 -1.70 -36.48 48.00
N ALA A 108 -2.95 -36.04 47.68
CA ALA A 108 -4.26 -36.08 48.42
C ALA A 108 -4.54 -35.31 49.76
N PRO A 109 -5.82 -35.15 50.22
CA PRO A 109 -7.03 -34.47 49.69
C PRO A 109 -7.74 -33.51 50.73
N ASP A 110 -8.98 -33.04 50.41
CA ASP A 110 -9.97 -32.26 51.23
C ASP A 110 -9.74 -30.73 51.38
N ASP A 111 -10.72 -29.81 51.43
CA ASP A 111 -12.21 -29.80 51.40
C ASP A 111 -12.65 -28.31 51.38
N GLY A 112 -13.72 -27.98 50.64
CA GLY A 112 -14.66 -26.91 51.01
C GLY A 112 -14.80 -25.78 49.98
N GLY A 113 -15.97 -25.43 49.43
CA GLY A 113 -17.34 -25.88 49.61
C GLY A 113 -18.30 -24.89 48.92
N HIS A 114 -19.29 -25.40 48.17
CA HIS A 114 -20.71 -25.01 47.99
C HIS A 114 -21.16 -23.53 48.11
N SER A 115 -22.17 -22.96 47.42
CA SER A 115 -23.14 -23.36 46.38
C SER A 115 -24.03 -22.13 46.02
N SER A 116 -24.39 -21.98 44.74
CA SER A 116 -25.70 -21.57 44.13
C SER A 116 -26.62 -20.46 44.72
N VAL A 117 -27.19 -19.58 43.86
CA VAL A 117 -28.64 -19.57 43.41
C VAL A 117 -29.10 -18.21 42.79
N MET A 118 -29.64 -18.32 41.56
CA MET A 118 -30.77 -17.64 40.85
C MET A 118 -30.85 -16.12 40.63
N LEU A 119 -31.17 -15.75 39.37
CA LEU A 119 -32.29 -14.84 39.02
C LEU A 119 -33.02 -15.33 37.73
N GLN A 120 -34.34 -15.06 37.69
CA GLN A 120 -35.34 -15.65 36.78
C GLN A 120 -35.51 -14.89 35.45
N GLU A 121 -35.81 -15.65 34.37
CA GLU A 121 -36.31 -15.17 33.08
C GLU A 121 -37.80 -14.79 33.12
N THR A 122 -38.20 -13.82 32.29
CA THR A 122 -39.58 -13.70 31.79
C THR A 122 -39.53 -13.24 30.34
N ALA A 123 -39.73 -14.15 29.39
CA ALA A 123 -40.00 -13.81 27.99
C ALA A 123 -41.17 -14.63 27.45
N GLY A 124 -42.18 -13.92 26.96
CA GLY A 124 -43.43 -14.45 26.44
C GLY A 124 -43.27 -15.15 25.09
N LYS A 125 -44.05 -16.22 24.94
CA LYS A 125 -44.17 -17.10 23.76
C LYS A 125 -44.99 -16.44 22.65
N VAL A 126 -44.49 -16.45 21.42
CA VAL A 126 -45.29 -16.30 20.20
C VAL A 126 -44.97 -17.49 19.29
N ALA A 127 -46.00 -18.23 18.88
CA ALA A 127 -45.89 -19.33 17.94
C ALA A 127 -46.67 -18.99 16.66
N PRO A 128 -46.11 -19.20 15.46
CA PRO A 128 -46.89 -19.43 14.27
C PRO A 128 -46.85 -20.92 13.87
N SER A 129 -48.04 -21.45 13.61
CA SER A 129 -48.29 -22.78 13.04
C SER A 129 -48.18 -22.71 11.52
N ILE A 130 -47.23 -23.43 10.92
CA ILE A 130 -47.35 -23.92 9.54
C ILE A 130 -46.82 -25.36 9.52
N GLY A 131 -47.70 -26.31 9.21
CA GLY A 131 -47.34 -27.69 8.93
C GLY A 131 -47.51 -28.02 7.46
N PHE A 132 -46.77 -29.03 7.00
CA PHE A 132 -47.27 -30.04 6.07
C PHE A 132 -46.91 -31.43 6.61
N PRO A 133 -47.83 -32.42 6.53
CA PRO A 133 -47.67 -33.71 7.19
C PRO A 133 -47.07 -34.78 6.27
N THR A 134 -46.23 -35.65 6.81
CA THR A 134 -46.02 -37.01 6.27
C THR A 134 -46.33 -38.04 7.34
N LYS A 135 -46.98 -39.10 6.89
CA LYS A 135 -47.86 -40.00 7.63
C LYS A 135 -47.12 -41.28 8.01
N ALA A 136 -47.30 -41.68 9.28
CA ALA A 136 -47.21 -43.00 9.93
C ALA A 136 -46.56 -44.21 9.21
N GLY A 137 -45.71 -44.91 9.96
CA GLY A 137 -45.39 -46.33 9.77
C GLY A 137 -44.65 -46.90 10.99
N THR A 138 -45.33 -47.73 11.77
CA THR A 138 -44.90 -48.43 13.00
C THR A 138 -43.64 -49.30 12.85
N PRO A 139 -42.96 -49.68 13.95
CA PRO A 139 -43.17 -51.06 14.40
C PRO A 139 -43.31 -51.23 15.93
N SER A 140 -44.26 -52.10 16.26
CA SER A 140 -44.48 -52.74 17.54
C SER A 140 -43.62 -54.01 17.69
N SER A 141 -43.15 -54.20 18.92
CA SER A 141 -42.92 -55.45 19.66
C SER A 141 -42.02 -56.56 19.08
N CYS A 142 -40.98 -56.89 19.86
CA CYS A 142 -40.92 -58.21 20.47
C CYS A 142 -40.20 -58.16 21.83
N ASN A 143 -40.90 -58.66 22.83
CA ASN A 143 -40.45 -58.99 24.19
C ASN A 143 -39.82 -60.39 24.22
N ASP A 144 -39.21 -60.68 25.37
CA ASP A 144 -38.94 -61.99 26.01
C ASP A 144 -37.47 -62.48 25.99
N LEU A 145 -36.84 -62.99 27.06
CA LEU A 145 -37.18 -63.23 28.49
C LEU A 145 -35.87 -63.65 29.22
N HIS A 146 -35.71 -63.19 30.47
CA HIS A 146 -35.14 -63.83 31.68
C HIS A 146 -33.90 -64.77 31.65
N ASP A 147 -32.85 -64.50 32.45
CA ASP A 147 -32.77 -64.87 33.90
C ASP A 147 -31.55 -64.24 34.65
N SER A 148 -31.68 -64.05 35.98
CA SER A 148 -30.83 -63.29 36.94
C SER A 148 -29.74 -64.13 37.67
N PRO A 149 -28.92 -63.63 38.64
CA PRO A 149 -28.48 -62.24 38.98
C PRO A 149 -26.95 -62.06 39.28
N GLY A 150 -26.46 -60.80 39.24
CA GLY A 150 -25.58 -60.25 40.30
C GLY A 150 -24.10 -59.94 40.01
N ASN A 151 -23.82 -58.74 39.48
CA ASN A 151 -22.63 -57.86 39.58
C ASN A 151 -21.21 -58.45 39.82
N ALA A 152 -20.31 -58.24 38.83
CA ALA A 152 -19.34 -57.13 38.80
C ALA A 152 -18.19 -57.44 37.82
N TYR A 153 -18.03 -56.65 36.74
CA TYR A 153 -16.91 -56.76 35.80
C TYR A 153 -16.25 -55.39 35.59
N THR A 154 -14.93 -55.36 35.67
CA THR A 154 -14.07 -54.40 34.94
C THR A 154 -12.88 -55.16 34.37
N VAL A 155 -12.77 -55.24 33.04
CA VAL A 155 -11.49 -55.45 32.31
C VAL A 155 -11.58 -54.71 30.97
N SER A 156 -10.42 -54.18 30.58
CA SER A 156 -10.06 -53.27 29.49
C SER A 156 -9.95 -53.92 28.09
N ASN A 157 -10.15 -53.08 27.05
CA ASN A 157 -9.71 -53.11 25.62
C ASN A 157 -10.10 -54.34 24.76
N ARG A 158 -10.63 -54.25 23.53
CA ARG A 158 -10.43 -53.32 22.40
C ARG A 158 -11.55 -53.52 21.35
N ALA A 159 -11.77 -52.48 20.51
CA ALA A 159 -12.33 -52.47 19.13
C ALA A 159 -13.77 -51.95 18.90
N HIS A 160 -13.87 -51.21 17.78
CA HIS A 160 -15.03 -50.73 17.02
C HIS A 160 -15.67 -49.36 17.34
N ASN A 161 -15.15 -48.34 16.62
CA ASN A 161 -15.85 -47.44 15.69
C ASN A 161 -17.36 -47.21 15.87
N THR A 162 -17.75 -45.97 16.24
CA THR A 162 -18.91 -45.26 15.66
C THR A 162 -18.84 -43.76 15.92
N LEU A 163 -19.09 -43.01 14.85
CA LEU A 163 -19.18 -41.56 14.77
C LEU A 163 -20.13 -40.97 15.82
N HIS A 164 -19.63 -40.01 16.61
CA HIS A 164 -20.47 -39.01 17.24
C HIS A 164 -20.59 -37.82 16.30
N ALA A 165 -21.74 -37.70 15.65
CA ALA A 165 -22.17 -36.49 14.96
C ALA A 165 -22.21 -35.34 15.99
N SER A 166 -21.20 -34.48 15.94
CA SER A 166 -21.30 -33.15 16.52
C SER A 166 -22.22 -32.35 15.62
N THR A 167 -23.44 -32.08 16.09
CA THR A 167 -24.32 -31.09 15.49
C THR A 167 -23.74 -29.70 15.79
N ALA A 168 -22.67 -29.35 15.09
CA ALA A 168 -22.36 -27.95 14.83
C ALA A 168 -23.44 -27.46 13.88
N THR A 169 -24.37 -26.64 14.39
CA THR A 169 -25.14 -25.77 13.52
C THR A 169 -24.15 -24.82 12.84
N PRO A 170 -23.94 -24.90 11.51
CA PRO A 170 -23.14 -23.91 10.83
C PRO A 170 -23.90 -22.59 10.92
N SER A 171 -23.33 -21.61 11.62
CA SER A 171 -23.69 -20.22 11.38
C SER A 171 -23.17 -19.87 9.99
N PHE A 172 -24.00 -20.06 8.97
CA PHE A 172 -23.82 -19.39 7.69
C PHE A 172 -24.15 -17.91 7.93
N THR A 173 -23.13 -17.14 8.32
CA THR A 173 -23.05 -15.75 7.93
C THR A 173 -22.48 -15.76 6.52
N ASP A 174 -23.35 -15.85 5.54
CA ASP A 174 -23.06 -15.56 4.14
C ASP A 174 -22.83 -14.04 4.07
N GLN A 175 -21.66 -13.60 4.51
CA GLN A 175 -21.16 -12.27 4.15
C GLN A 175 -20.70 -12.40 2.70
N PRO A 176 -21.19 -11.57 1.77
CA PRO A 176 -20.67 -11.59 0.41
C PRO A 176 -19.16 -11.37 0.47
N GLN A 177 -18.38 -12.25 -0.16
CA GLN A 177 -16.93 -12.08 -0.29
C GLN A 177 -16.65 -10.71 -0.90
N ALA A 178 -15.75 -9.95 -0.28
CA ALA A 178 -15.41 -8.62 -0.74
C ALA A 178 -14.48 -8.70 -1.96
N TYR A 179 -14.30 -7.57 -2.66
CA TYR A 179 -13.21 -7.40 -3.62
C TYR A 179 -12.18 -6.45 -3.01
N VAL A 180 -10.92 -6.87 -2.98
CA VAL A 180 -9.83 -6.12 -2.33
C VAL A 180 -8.62 -6.07 -3.25
N ASP A 181 -8.14 -4.87 -3.53
CA ASP A 181 -6.89 -4.66 -4.27
C ASP A 181 -5.71 -4.37 -3.34
N ILE A 182 -4.55 -4.93 -3.69
CA ILE A 182 -3.30 -4.82 -2.96
C ILE A 182 -2.18 -4.51 -3.97
N ASN A 183 -1.29 -3.59 -3.60
CA ASN A 183 0.05 -3.48 -4.19
C ASN A 183 1.06 -3.75 -3.08
N LEU A 184 2.10 -4.55 -3.33
CA LEU A 184 3.20 -4.70 -2.36
C LEU A 184 4.25 -3.61 -2.62
N ASN A 185 5.53 -3.86 -2.42
CA ASN A 185 6.62 -2.88 -2.51
C ASN A 185 7.48 -3.14 -3.75
N GLU A 186 8.71 -2.65 -3.76
CA GLU A 186 9.63 -2.65 -4.91
C GLU A 186 10.70 -3.76 -4.81
N GLY A 187 10.54 -4.69 -3.88
CA GLY A 187 11.55 -5.71 -3.62
C GLY A 187 10.93 -6.87 -2.84
N ASP A 188 11.70 -7.94 -2.65
CA ASP A 188 11.21 -9.23 -2.16
C ASP A 188 10.17 -9.12 -1.02
N ASP A 189 8.91 -9.34 -1.38
CA ASP A 189 7.77 -9.26 -0.50
C ASP A 189 7.17 -10.63 -0.20
N SER A 190 6.47 -10.72 0.92
CA SER A 190 5.69 -11.89 1.28
C SER A 190 4.28 -11.49 1.68
N TYR A 191 3.30 -11.99 0.93
CA TYR A 191 1.89 -11.70 1.13
C TYR A 191 1.05 -12.97 1.29
N THR A 192 0.04 -12.89 2.14
CA THR A 192 -0.98 -13.93 2.28
C THR A 192 -2.34 -13.26 2.37
N GLY A 193 -3.18 -13.54 1.39
CA GLY A 193 -4.51 -12.97 1.22
C GLY A 193 -5.56 -13.58 2.14
N THR A 194 -6.79 -13.16 1.95
CA THR A 194 -7.91 -13.48 2.84
C THR A 194 -8.77 -14.58 2.22
N ALA A 195 -10.07 -14.59 2.54
CA ALA A 195 -11.04 -15.43 1.85
C ALA A 195 -11.90 -14.59 0.88
N ASP A 196 -11.44 -13.40 0.52
CA ASP A 196 -12.11 -12.43 -0.35
C ASP A 196 -11.52 -12.51 -1.77
N HIS A 197 -12.14 -11.88 -2.75
CA HIS A 197 -11.59 -11.80 -4.11
C HIS A 197 -10.48 -10.74 -4.16
N ASN A 198 -9.23 -11.17 -4.30
CA ASN A 198 -8.07 -10.30 -4.29
C ASN A 198 -7.59 -9.95 -5.70
N ILE A 199 -7.12 -8.70 -5.89
CA ILE A 199 -6.21 -8.34 -6.99
C ILE A 199 -4.90 -7.92 -6.33
N VAL A 200 -3.86 -8.72 -6.49
CA VAL A 200 -2.54 -8.45 -5.91
C VAL A 200 -1.56 -8.16 -7.03
N VAL A 201 -0.87 -7.03 -6.95
CA VAL A 201 0.34 -6.76 -7.73
C VAL A 201 1.50 -6.80 -6.76
N ALA A 202 2.42 -7.76 -6.94
CA ALA A 202 3.50 -7.97 -5.99
C ALA A 202 4.50 -6.80 -6.10
N ASP A 203 4.99 -6.48 -7.29
CA ASP A 203 5.81 -5.29 -7.42
C ASP A 203 5.07 -4.00 -7.78
N ILE A 204 5.47 -2.93 -7.11
CA ILE A 204 5.29 -1.57 -7.61
C ILE A 204 6.56 -0.76 -7.46
N ALA A 205 7.00 -0.16 -8.56
CA ALA A 205 8.11 0.75 -8.57
C ALA A 205 7.66 2.18 -8.25
N GLY A 206 8.56 3.01 -7.72
CA GLY A 206 8.39 4.46 -7.61
C GLY A 206 7.48 4.94 -6.48
N TRP A 207 7.26 6.25 -6.43
CA TRP A 207 6.68 6.88 -5.23
C TRP A 207 5.15 6.81 -5.20
N ARG A 208 4.56 6.51 -4.03
CA ARG A 208 3.10 6.44 -3.85
C ARG A 208 2.56 7.15 -2.62
N VAL A 209 1.26 7.47 -2.69
CA VAL A 209 0.44 7.88 -1.54
C VAL A 209 -0.15 6.62 -0.90
N LEU A 210 0.23 6.31 0.33
CA LEU A 210 -0.41 5.28 1.15
C LEU A 210 -1.76 5.79 1.69
N PRO A 211 -2.84 4.99 1.62
CA PRO A 211 -4.11 5.33 2.26
C PRO A 211 -3.91 5.62 3.75
N GLY A 212 -4.58 6.66 4.25
CA GLY A 212 -4.51 7.10 5.65
C GLY A 212 -3.25 7.89 6.04
N GLN A 213 -2.21 7.92 5.21
CA GLN A 213 -0.97 8.66 5.52
C GLN A 213 -1.03 10.11 5.00
N ASN A 214 -0.54 11.05 5.83
CA ASN A 214 -0.40 12.44 5.42
C ASN A 214 0.95 12.66 4.71
N TYR A 215 0.93 13.43 3.63
CA TYR A 215 2.11 13.71 2.81
C TYR A 215 2.29 15.20 2.54
N ASN A 216 3.55 15.64 2.44
CA ASN A 216 3.94 16.92 1.89
C ASN A 216 4.87 16.66 0.69
N LEU A 217 4.41 16.98 -0.51
CA LEU A 217 5.09 16.69 -1.77
C LEU A 217 5.57 17.99 -2.40
N ALA A 218 6.85 18.07 -2.73
CA ALA A 218 7.41 19.19 -3.48
C ALA A 218 7.79 18.74 -4.89
N PHE A 219 7.34 19.48 -5.89
CA PHE A 219 7.72 19.32 -7.30
C PHE A 219 8.54 20.53 -7.69
N ILE A 220 9.84 20.35 -7.85
CA ILE A 220 10.76 21.39 -8.28
C ILE A 220 11.00 21.19 -9.77
N VAL A 221 10.49 22.10 -10.59
CA VAL A 221 10.43 21.95 -12.04
C VAL A 221 11.29 23.01 -12.70
N ASP A 222 12.34 22.55 -13.38
CA ASP A 222 13.20 23.39 -14.21
C ASP A 222 12.45 23.83 -15.46
N THR A 223 12.39 25.14 -15.66
CA THR A 223 11.85 25.76 -16.87
C THR A 223 12.91 26.58 -17.60
N SER A 224 14.19 26.40 -17.29
CA SER A 224 15.31 27.10 -17.93
C SER A 224 15.35 26.92 -19.45
N ALA A 225 16.16 27.74 -20.12
CA ALA A 225 16.20 27.76 -21.58
C ALA A 225 16.63 26.42 -22.21
N SER A 226 17.35 25.57 -21.46
CA SER A 226 17.79 24.25 -21.93
C SER A 226 16.60 23.31 -22.20
N MET A 227 15.54 23.40 -21.38
CA MET A 227 14.35 22.55 -21.48
C MET A 227 13.60 22.74 -22.81
N LYS A 228 13.75 23.92 -23.44
CA LYS A 228 12.99 24.36 -24.62
C LYS A 228 11.47 24.38 -24.39
N GLU A 229 10.75 25.04 -25.29
CA GLU A 229 9.29 25.13 -25.21
C GLU A 229 8.61 23.75 -25.29
N GLU A 230 9.15 22.84 -26.11
CA GLU A 230 8.61 21.49 -26.29
C GLU A 230 8.77 20.64 -25.03
N GLY A 231 9.94 20.69 -24.36
CA GLY A 231 10.20 19.94 -23.13
C GLY A 231 9.36 20.44 -21.97
N VAL A 232 9.27 21.76 -21.77
CA VAL A 232 8.38 22.36 -20.76
C VAL A 232 6.92 22.01 -21.03
N SER A 233 6.47 22.07 -22.29
CA SER A 233 5.09 21.71 -22.66
C SER A 233 4.75 20.24 -22.42
N ALA A 234 5.70 19.33 -22.65
CA ALA A 234 5.52 17.91 -22.38
C ALA A 234 5.54 17.62 -20.86
N ALA A 235 6.49 18.18 -20.11
CA ALA A 235 6.55 18.05 -18.65
C ALA A 235 5.25 18.56 -17.98
N LYS A 236 4.68 19.67 -18.47
CA LYS A 236 3.38 20.19 -18.01
C LYS A 236 2.27 19.16 -18.12
N LYS A 237 2.16 18.48 -19.26
CA LYS A 237 1.13 17.45 -19.49
C LYS A 237 1.31 16.26 -18.57
N SER A 238 2.55 15.83 -18.37
CA SER A 238 2.85 14.70 -17.50
C SER A 238 2.58 15.04 -16.03
N LEU A 239 2.96 16.23 -15.56
CA LEU A 239 2.62 16.71 -14.22
C LEU A 239 1.11 16.89 -14.02
N GLU A 240 0.37 17.30 -15.05
CA GLU A 240 -1.10 17.33 -15.01
C GLU A 240 -1.66 15.92 -14.75
N SER A 241 -1.15 14.89 -15.42
CA SER A 241 -1.52 13.51 -15.14
C SER A 241 -1.16 13.10 -13.71
N VAL A 242 0.05 13.43 -13.23
CA VAL A 242 0.49 13.16 -11.87
C VAL A 242 -0.48 13.74 -10.84
N PHE A 243 -0.80 15.03 -10.94
CA PHE A 243 -1.69 15.67 -9.98
C PHE A 243 -3.12 15.12 -10.01
N LYS A 244 -3.62 14.69 -11.17
CA LYS A 244 -4.92 14.01 -11.27
C LYS A 244 -4.90 12.65 -10.60
N ILE A 245 -3.83 11.86 -10.79
CA ILE A 245 -3.65 10.56 -10.15
C ILE A 245 -3.57 10.74 -8.62
N LEU A 246 -2.71 11.64 -8.14
CA LEU A 246 -2.60 11.96 -6.72
C LEU A 246 -3.94 12.43 -6.12
N ALA A 247 -4.70 13.22 -6.87
CA ALA A 247 -6.00 13.69 -6.42
C ALA A 247 -7.03 12.55 -6.33
N ALA A 248 -6.99 11.58 -7.24
CA ALA A 248 -7.82 10.39 -7.16
C ALA A 248 -7.45 9.52 -5.95
N SER A 249 -6.15 9.28 -5.71
CA SER A 249 -5.68 8.51 -4.54
C SER A 249 -5.94 9.22 -3.21
N ALA A 250 -6.01 10.56 -3.22
CA ALA A 250 -6.36 11.38 -2.06
C ALA A 250 -7.89 11.55 -1.85
N GLN A 251 -8.73 10.85 -2.62
CA GLN A 251 -10.19 10.91 -2.51
C GLN A 251 -10.75 9.57 -2.03
N GLY A 252 -11.02 9.47 -0.72
CA GLY A 252 -11.68 8.31 -0.12
C GLY A 252 -11.96 8.49 1.38
N PRO A 253 -12.88 7.70 1.96
CA PRO A 253 -13.23 7.79 3.38
C PRO A 253 -12.05 7.55 4.34
N HIS A 254 -10.96 6.96 3.84
CA HIS A 254 -9.72 6.66 4.56
C HIS A 254 -8.48 7.32 3.94
N SER A 255 -8.63 8.35 3.10
CA SER A 255 -7.51 9.06 2.48
C SER A 255 -6.85 10.04 3.47
N GLY A 256 -5.51 10.04 3.52
CA GLY A 256 -4.75 11.04 4.28
C GLY A 256 -4.69 12.38 3.55
N SER A 257 -4.19 13.42 4.23
CA SER A 257 -4.05 14.76 3.64
C SER A 257 -2.75 14.86 2.85
N VAL A 258 -2.85 15.25 1.58
CA VAL A 258 -1.69 15.49 0.71
C VAL A 258 -1.54 17.00 0.48
N ASN A 259 -0.42 17.58 0.92
CA ASN A 259 -0.04 18.94 0.59
C ASN A 259 0.94 18.91 -0.58
N ILE A 260 0.75 19.78 -1.57
CA ILE A 260 1.62 19.88 -2.73
C ILE A 260 2.21 21.28 -2.80
N LEU A 261 3.52 21.36 -2.99
CA LEU A 261 4.26 22.53 -3.45
C LEU A 261 4.71 22.29 -4.89
N LEU A 262 4.39 23.21 -5.79
CA LEU A 262 4.97 23.31 -7.12
C LEU A 262 5.89 24.53 -7.16
N VAL A 263 7.17 24.32 -7.47
CA VAL A 263 8.19 25.36 -7.63
C VAL A 263 8.63 25.38 -9.09
N ASP A 264 8.38 26.49 -9.76
CA ASP A 264 8.91 26.80 -11.09
C ASP A 264 10.19 27.60 -10.93
N PHE A 265 11.28 27.13 -11.53
CA PHE A 265 12.55 27.85 -11.47
C PHE A 265 13.30 27.86 -12.80
N SER A 266 14.06 28.93 -12.99
CA SER A 266 15.10 29.03 -14.02
C SER A 266 16.32 29.77 -13.45
N SER A 267 16.59 31.03 -13.83
CA SER A 267 17.67 31.82 -13.20
C SER A 267 17.34 32.18 -11.74
N GLU A 268 16.06 32.20 -11.42
CA GLU A 268 15.48 32.37 -10.09
C GLU A 268 14.18 31.56 -10.01
N VAL A 269 13.61 31.42 -8.81
CA VAL A 269 12.24 30.90 -8.66
C VAL A 269 11.27 31.92 -9.27
N ASN A 270 10.54 31.46 -10.27
CA ASN A 270 9.61 32.22 -11.09
C ASN A 270 8.22 32.27 -10.46
N SER A 271 7.74 31.12 -9.98
CA SER A 271 6.45 30.99 -9.33
C SER A 271 6.44 29.84 -8.32
N ILE A 272 5.58 29.98 -7.31
CA ILE A 272 5.33 28.95 -6.31
C ILE A 272 3.83 28.80 -6.11
N VAL A 273 3.37 27.55 -6.00
CA VAL A 273 1.99 27.24 -5.61
C VAL A 273 2.01 26.15 -4.55
N SER A 274 1.44 26.46 -3.40
CA SER A 274 1.25 25.52 -2.29
C SER A 274 -0.24 25.31 -2.08
N VAL A 275 -0.69 24.06 -2.11
CA VAL A 275 -2.10 23.69 -1.91
C VAL A 275 -2.21 22.44 -1.05
N THR A 276 -3.35 22.27 -0.38
CA THR A 276 -3.81 20.96 0.06
C THR A 276 -4.64 20.33 -1.06
N LEU A 277 -4.35 19.10 -1.41
CA LEU A 277 -4.95 18.41 -2.54
C LEU A 277 -6.41 18.03 -2.23
N ASN A 278 -7.30 18.78 -2.86
CA ASN A 278 -8.74 18.58 -2.96
C ASN A 278 -9.16 19.15 -4.32
N ASP A 279 -10.45 19.12 -4.68
CA ASP A 279 -10.90 19.62 -5.99
C ASP A 279 -10.46 21.07 -6.27
N ALA A 280 -10.52 21.95 -5.27
CA ALA A 280 -10.09 23.34 -5.42
C ALA A 280 -8.56 23.46 -5.54
N GLY A 281 -7.82 22.71 -4.72
CA GLY A 281 -6.36 22.65 -4.77
C GLY A 281 -5.84 22.11 -6.10
N LEU A 282 -6.49 21.07 -6.64
CA LEU A 282 -6.18 20.52 -7.96
C LEU A 282 -6.39 21.58 -9.05
N GLN A 283 -7.51 22.29 -9.05
CA GLN A 283 -7.75 23.36 -10.04
C GLN A 283 -6.71 24.48 -9.95
N GLN A 284 -6.26 24.83 -8.73
CA GLN A 284 -5.20 25.83 -8.54
C GLN A 284 -3.85 25.32 -9.08
N LEU A 285 -3.49 24.06 -8.85
CA LEU A 285 -2.28 23.45 -9.41
C LEU A 285 -2.32 23.41 -10.94
N LEU A 286 -3.43 22.96 -11.54
CA LEU A 286 -3.61 22.93 -12.99
C LEU A 286 -3.57 24.34 -13.59
N GLY A 287 -4.14 25.33 -12.91
CA GLY A 287 -4.02 26.73 -13.27
C GLY A 287 -2.55 27.20 -13.27
N SER A 288 -1.79 26.86 -12.23
CA SER A 288 -0.37 27.19 -12.12
C SER A 288 0.48 26.52 -13.20
N LEU A 289 0.28 25.22 -13.44
CA LEU A 289 0.96 24.47 -14.50
C LEU A 289 0.81 25.15 -15.86
N ASN A 290 -0.40 25.64 -16.17
CA ASN A 290 -0.65 26.34 -17.42
C ASN A 290 0.16 27.63 -17.58
N THR A 291 0.58 28.27 -16.47
CA THR A 291 1.39 29.49 -16.50
C THR A 291 2.88 29.25 -16.64
N LEU A 292 3.38 28.01 -16.47
CA LEU A 292 4.77 27.66 -16.68
C LEU A 292 5.20 27.95 -18.12
N LYS A 293 6.35 28.59 -18.27
CA LYS A 293 6.94 29.02 -19.54
C LYS A 293 8.44 28.81 -19.52
N VAL A 294 9.01 28.54 -20.69
CA VAL A 294 10.46 28.48 -20.84
C VAL A 294 11.11 29.83 -20.46
N GLY A 295 12.20 29.76 -19.73
CA GLY A 295 13.02 30.89 -19.35
C GLY A 295 13.73 31.48 -20.57
N GLU A 296 13.64 32.79 -20.75
CA GLU A 296 14.26 33.50 -21.86
C GLU A 296 15.20 34.63 -21.38
N GLY A 297 16.21 34.95 -22.19
CA GLY A 297 17.11 36.07 -21.94
C GLY A 297 17.85 35.94 -20.60
N GLN A 298 17.69 36.94 -19.72
CA GLN A 298 18.32 36.94 -18.39
C GLN A 298 17.73 35.89 -17.43
N ASN A 299 16.55 35.34 -17.77
CA ASN A 299 15.88 34.31 -16.98
C ASN A 299 16.04 32.91 -17.58
N GLY A 300 16.94 32.73 -18.56
CA GLY A 300 17.17 31.44 -19.22
C GLY A 300 18.16 30.52 -18.51
N GLY A 301 18.65 30.91 -17.32
CA GLY A 301 19.60 30.16 -16.53
C GLY A 301 18.98 29.04 -15.70
N THR A 302 19.83 28.34 -14.96
CA THR A 302 19.47 27.18 -14.13
C THR A 302 20.04 27.39 -12.72
N ASN A 303 19.19 27.72 -11.75
CA ASN A 303 19.56 28.09 -10.39
C ASN A 303 18.93 27.14 -9.37
N TYR A 304 19.61 26.01 -9.12
CA TYR A 304 19.16 25.02 -8.14
C TYR A 304 19.12 25.59 -6.72
N GLU A 305 19.99 26.55 -6.41
CA GLU A 305 20.12 27.13 -5.08
C GLU A 305 18.81 27.77 -4.60
N ASP A 306 18.23 28.64 -5.42
CA ASP A 306 16.99 29.33 -5.09
C ASP A 306 15.80 28.36 -4.94
N ALA A 307 15.73 27.36 -5.82
CA ALA A 307 14.68 26.36 -5.81
C ALA A 307 14.74 25.45 -4.57
N PHE A 308 15.93 24.97 -4.21
CA PHE A 308 16.14 24.13 -3.04
C PHE A 308 15.90 24.90 -1.74
N LYS A 309 16.41 26.13 -1.61
CA LYS A 309 16.14 26.98 -0.42
C LYS A 309 14.66 27.31 -0.28
N THR A 310 13.98 27.63 -1.38
CA THR A 310 12.53 27.90 -1.37
C THR A 310 11.75 26.69 -0.88
N THR A 311 12.10 25.50 -1.36
CA THR A 311 11.45 24.25 -0.96
C THR A 311 11.75 23.89 0.50
N ALA A 312 13.00 24.03 0.94
CA ALA A 312 13.40 23.79 2.33
C ALA A 312 12.67 24.75 3.29
N ASN A 313 12.48 26.01 2.93
CA ASN A 313 11.67 26.95 3.70
C ASN A 313 10.22 26.48 3.85
N TRP A 314 9.62 25.96 2.79
CA TRP A 314 8.25 25.44 2.85
C TRP A 314 8.13 24.29 3.85
N PHE A 315 9.05 23.32 3.81
CA PHE A 315 9.07 22.23 4.79
C PHE A 315 9.31 22.71 6.23
N ASN A 316 10.24 23.64 6.45
CA ASN A 316 10.47 24.24 7.77
C ASN A 316 9.21 24.93 8.33
N ASN A 317 8.47 25.64 7.46
CA ASN A 317 7.23 26.31 7.85
C ASN A 317 6.14 25.30 8.22
N LEU A 318 6.02 24.19 7.48
CA LEU A 318 5.11 23.10 7.80
C LEU A 318 5.48 22.41 9.11
N GLN A 319 6.76 22.15 9.34
CA GLN A 319 7.26 21.57 10.59
C GLN A 319 6.99 22.50 11.78
N SER A 320 7.22 23.80 11.61
CA SER A 320 6.92 24.83 12.63
C SER A 320 5.43 24.95 12.92
N ALA A 321 4.57 24.65 11.93
CA ALA A 321 3.13 24.55 12.09
C ALA A 321 2.67 23.22 12.72
N GLY A 322 3.59 22.30 13.05
CA GLY A 322 3.30 21.02 13.69
C GLY A 322 2.93 19.88 12.73
N SER A 323 3.27 20.00 11.45
CA SER A 323 3.05 18.91 10.48
C SER A 323 3.94 17.70 10.81
N SER A 324 3.33 16.53 10.87
CA SER A 324 4.01 15.23 11.01
C SER A 324 3.89 14.37 9.75
N ALA A 325 3.53 14.99 8.62
CA ALA A 325 3.37 14.31 7.34
C ALA A 325 4.73 13.90 6.76
N SER A 326 4.73 12.84 5.94
CA SER A 326 5.94 12.39 5.25
C SER A 326 6.31 13.36 4.13
N ASN A 327 7.59 13.74 4.05
CA ASN A 327 8.08 14.77 3.12
C ASN A 327 8.84 14.13 1.95
N GLN A 328 8.34 14.32 0.73
CA GLN A 328 8.99 13.88 -0.50
C GLN A 328 9.21 15.07 -1.44
N THR A 329 10.31 15.08 -2.16
CA THR A 329 10.62 16.05 -3.22
C THR A 329 10.96 15.32 -4.52
N PHE A 330 10.39 15.79 -5.62
CA PHE A 330 10.78 15.41 -6.97
C PHE A 330 11.50 16.60 -7.60
N PHE A 331 12.78 16.42 -7.89
CA PHE A 331 13.63 17.42 -8.51
C PHE A 331 13.80 17.12 -10.00
N ILE A 332 13.23 17.97 -10.85
CA ILE A 332 13.08 17.72 -12.29
C ILE A 332 13.89 18.75 -13.06
N THR A 333 14.88 18.32 -13.84
CA THR A 333 15.80 19.22 -14.59
C THR A 333 16.40 18.54 -15.82
N ASP A 334 16.80 19.32 -16.83
CA ASP A 334 17.56 18.82 -17.99
C ASP A 334 19.00 19.34 -18.06
N GLY A 335 19.45 20.13 -17.09
CA GLY A 335 20.69 20.87 -17.22
C GLY A 335 21.35 21.18 -15.89
N VAL A 336 22.67 21.27 -15.90
CA VAL A 336 23.49 21.56 -14.71
C VAL A 336 23.30 22.99 -14.19
N PRO A 337 23.56 23.28 -12.90
CA PRO A 337 23.39 24.62 -12.36
C PRO A 337 24.35 25.63 -13.01
N THR A 338 23.81 26.75 -13.48
CA THR A 338 24.55 27.84 -14.16
C THR A 338 24.48 29.19 -13.43
N HIS A 339 23.64 29.29 -12.40
CA HIS A 339 23.43 30.51 -11.61
C HIS A 339 23.42 30.19 -10.11
N TYR A 340 23.71 31.21 -9.31
CA TYR A 340 23.69 31.17 -7.84
C TYR A 340 23.32 32.54 -7.27
N GLN A 341 23.16 32.62 -5.95
CA GLN A 341 22.85 33.87 -5.24
C GLN A 341 24.08 34.45 -4.54
N GLU A 342 24.32 35.75 -4.72
CA GLU A 342 25.15 36.50 -3.77
C GLU A 342 24.24 36.99 -2.64
N GLU A 343 24.43 36.42 -1.46
CA GLU A 343 23.50 36.49 -0.34
C GLU A 343 24.00 37.41 0.79
N ARG A 344 23.05 38.09 1.42
CA ARG A 344 23.22 38.82 2.68
C ARG A 344 22.18 38.29 3.66
N ILE A 345 22.65 37.47 4.60
CA ILE A 345 21.81 36.86 5.63
C ILE A 345 21.55 37.88 6.74
N ASN A 346 20.27 38.13 7.02
CA ASN A 346 19.77 39.02 8.07
C ASN A 346 20.52 40.38 8.22
N PRO A 347 20.71 41.16 7.14
CA PRO A 347 21.43 42.42 7.20
C PRO A 347 20.64 43.48 7.99
N THR A 348 21.35 44.48 8.51
CA THR A 348 20.72 45.72 8.99
C THR A 348 20.18 46.53 7.80
N LEU A 349 18.96 47.05 7.94
CA LEU A 349 18.27 47.82 6.91
C LEU A 349 18.61 49.31 7.04
N GLY A 350 19.45 49.81 6.14
CA GLY A 350 20.03 51.16 6.25
C GLY A 350 20.73 51.39 7.59
N ASP A 351 20.66 52.62 8.11
CA ASP A 351 21.22 52.99 9.42
C ASP A 351 20.23 52.83 10.59
N SER A 352 19.13 52.10 10.38
CA SER A 352 18.02 52.00 11.36
C SER A 352 18.35 51.17 12.62
N GLY A 353 19.37 50.31 12.53
CA GLY A 353 19.64 49.27 13.55
C GLY A 353 18.61 48.13 13.57
N ILE A 354 17.62 48.14 12.68
CA ILE A 354 16.63 47.07 12.52
C ILE A 354 17.20 46.05 11.52
N THR A 355 17.25 44.78 11.93
CA THR A 355 17.67 43.70 11.03
C THR A 355 16.51 43.23 10.16
N LEU A 356 16.82 42.60 9.03
CA LEU A 356 15.83 42.08 8.10
C LEU A 356 14.81 41.18 8.79
N ASP A 357 15.25 40.22 9.60
CA ASP A 357 14.35 39.25 10.27
C ASP A 357 13.38 39.95 11.22
N ILE A 358 13.85 40.94 11.98
CA ILE A 358 13.00 41.73 12.89
C ILE A 358 11.94 42.48 12.09
N PHE A 359 12.34 43.10 10.98
CA PHE A 359 11.41 43.84 10.13
C PHE A 359 10.36 42.92 9.49
N LEU A 360 10.78 41.83 8.86
CA LEU A 360 9.89 40.88 8.20
C LEU A 360 8.91 40.21 9.20
N SER A 361 9.40 39.87 10.39
CA SER A 361 8.55 39.35 11.47
C SER A 361 7.50 40.38 11.92
N THR A 362 7.89 41.65 12.04
CA THR A 362 6.98 42.73 12.46
C THR A 362 5.81 42.93 11.48
N ILE A 363 6.07 42.79 10.18
CA ILE A 363 5.03 42.94 9.16
C ILE A 363 4.31 41.62 8.84
N GLY A 364 4.70 40.51 9.48
CA GLY A 364 4.17 39.18 9.18
C GLY A 364 4.38 38.76 7.73
N TYR A 365 5.58 39.02 7.20
CA TYR A 365 5.88 38.80 5.79
C TYR A 365 5.69 37.33 5.38
N GLN A 366 5.00 37.13 4.25
CA GLN A 366 4.89 35.89 3.52
C GLN A 366 5.39 36.12 2.10
N GLN A 367 5.96 35.10 1.47
CA GLN A 367 6.51 35.20 0.13
C GLN A 367 5.47 35.75 -0.87
N GLY A 368 5.87 36.74 -1.67
CA GLY A 368 5.01 37.43 -2.63
C GLY A 368 4.18 38.59 -2.05
N MET A 369 4.24 38.86 -0.73
CA MET A 369 3.57 40.02 -0.14
C MET A 369 4.20 41.33 -0.63
N VAL A 370 3.34 42.27 -1.05
CA VAL A 370 3.72 43.66 -1.35
C VAL A 370 3.60 44.48 -0.06
N TYR A 371 4.59 45.31 0.23
CA TYR A 371 4.58 46.19 1.39
C TYR A 371 5.05 47.60 1.00
N ASN A 372 4.37 48.61 1.52
CA ASN A 372 4.82 50.00 1.44
C ASN A 372 4.53 50.65 2.80
N GLY A 373 5.58 51.07 3.49
CA GLY A 373 5.45 51.64 4.82
C GLY A 373 6.73 52.26 5.34
N HIS A 374 6.73 52.56 6.63
CA HIS A 374 7.88 53.13 7.32
C HIS A 374 8.74 52.03 7.94
N LEU A 375 10.06 52.15 7.81
CA LEU A 375 11.01 51.24 8.44
C LEU A 375 11.13 51.54 9.95
N ASP A 376 11.12 52.82 10.31
CA ASP A 376 11.27 53.30 11.67
C ASP A 376 10.26 54.42 11.98
N ARG A 377 10.39 55.09 13.13
CA ARG A 377 9.57 56.27 13.48
C ARG A 377 10.02 57.56 12.77
N GLY A 378 11.01 57.47 11.87
CA GLY A 378 11.59 58.57 11.11
C GLY A 378 10.96 58.73 9.73
N THR A 379 11.70 59.36 8.81
CA THR A 379 11.25 59.63 7.43
C THR A 379 11.62 58.50 6.45
N THR A 380 12.27 57.45 6.92
CA THR A 380 12.72 56.32 6.10
C THR A 380 11.53 55.43 5.74
N THR A 381 11.32 55.25 4.45
CA THR A 381 10.28 54.35 3.92
C THR A 381 10.91 53.12 3.30
N ILE A 382 10.20 52.01 3.38
CA ILE A 382 10.63 50.72 2.86
C ILE A 382 9.51 50.11 2.02
N ASN A 383 9.90 49.58 0.87
CA ASN A 383 9.00 49.04 -0.14
C ASN A 383 9.43 47.61 -0.49
N ILE A 384 8.48 46.68 -0.51
CA ILE A 384 8.62 45.34 -1.06
C ILE A 384 7.69 45.24 -2.25
N ASP A 385 8.25 45.00 -3.44
CA ASP A 385 7.46 44.75 -4.65
C ASP A 385 7.05 43.27 -4.75
N SER A 386 6.13 42.94 -5.67
CA SER A 386 5.59 41.58 -5.83
C SER A 386 6.63 40.54 -6.25
N ASP A 387 7.76 40.97 -6.81
CA ASP A 387 8.90 40.11 -7.17
C ASP A 387 9.92 39.96 -6.02
N GLY A 388 9.60 40.49 -4.83
CA GLY A 388 10.46 40.48 -3.66
C GLY A 388 11.50 41.59 -3.63
N SER A 389 11.55 42.50 -4.60
CA SER A 389 12.49 43.63 -4.61
C SER A 389 12.30 44.52 -3.38
N LEU A 390 13.34 44.65 -2.55
CA LEU A 390 13.34 45.49 -1.36
C LEU A 390 14.07 46.82 -1.64
N LYS A 391 13.35 47.92 -1.43
CA LYS A 391 13.85 49.28 -1.70
C LYS A 391 13.65 50.17 -0.48
N LEU A 392 14.65 51.01 -0.22
CA LEU A 392 14.64 51.96 0.88
C LEU A 392 14.71 53.38 0.31
N ASN A 393 13.82 54.27 0.79
CA ASN A 393 13.88 55.69 0.48
C ASN A 393 14.10 56.46 1.76
N TYR A 394 15.14 57.29 1.78
CA TYR A 394 15.56 58.05 2.95
C TYR A 394 16.00 59.45 2.56
N LEU A 395 16.02 60.35 3.54
CA LEU A 395 16.46 61.72 3.35
C LEU A 395 17.93 61.83 3.75
N SER A 396 18.81 62.12 2.80
CA SER A 396 20.23 62.40 3.02
C SER A 396 20.56 63.79 2.50
N ASP A 397 21.17 64.66 3.32
CA ASP A 397 21.51 66.04 2.96
C ASP A 397 20.37 66.83 2.27
N ASN A 398 19.15 66.74 2.82
CA ASN A 398 17.90 67.32 2.27
C ASN A 398 17.51 66.83 0.86
N THR A 399 18.12 65.75 0.38
CA THR A 399 17.80 65.09 -0.89
C THR A 399 17.23 63.71 -0.61
N TRP A 400 16.17 63.35 -1.33
CA TRP A 400 15.60 62.00 -1.24
C TRP A 400 16.48 61.05 -2.03
N GLU A 401 17.05 60.08 -1.32
CA GLU A 401 17.87 59.00 -1.88
C GLU A 401 17.06 57.71 -1.99
N TYR A 402 17.42 56.91 -2.99
CA TYR A 402 16.79 55.64 -3.32
C TYR A 402 17.84 54.54 -3.33
N GLU A 403 17.65 53.51 -2.50
CA GLU A 403 18.56 52.38 -2.42
C GLU A 403 17.83 51.07 -2.69
N PHE A 404 18.33 50.31 -3.67
CA PHE A 404 17.89 48.94 -3.91
C PHE A 404 18.74 47.99 -3.08
N LEU A 405 18.13 47.30 -2.13
CA LEU A 405 18.85 46.47 -1.15
C LEU A 405 19.07 45.03 -1.62
N GLY A 406 18.29 44.57 -2.61
CA GLY A 406 18.29 43.20 -3.14
C GLY A 406 16.86 42.66 -3.29
N LYS A 407 16.73 41.40 -3.72
CA LYS A 407 15.46 40.68 -3.70
C LYS A 407 15.37 39.81 -2.46
N LEU A 408 14.19 39.75 -1.85
CA LEU A 408 13.87 38.82 -0.78
C LEU A 408 13.75 37.41 -1.35
N ARG A 409 14.60 36.51 -0.87
CA ARG A 409 14.60 35.09 -1.24
C ARG A 409 14.60 34.22 0.01
N ALA A 410 14.12 32.99 -0.14
CA ALA A 410 14.19 32.01 0.93
C ALA A 410 15.67 31.69 1.21
N ASN A 411 16.05 31.59 2.49
CA ASN A 411 17.41 31.23 2.87
C ASN A 411 17.60 29.71 3.15
N GLY A 412 16.51 28.94 3.11
CA GLY A 412 16.48 27.49 3.35
C GLY A 412 16.29 27.05 4.81
N ASN A 413 16.20 27.98 5.78
CA ASN A 413 16.01 27.67 7.21
C ASN A 413 14.67 28.15 7.80
N GLY A 414 13.72 28.53 6.95
CA GLY A 414 12.43 29.09 7.35
C GLY A 414 12.40 30.63 7.44
N ALA A 415 13.52 31.31 7.18
CA ALA A 415 13.60 32.78 7.11
C ALA A 415 13.99 33.28 5.70
N TYR A 416 14.23 34.57 5.56
CA TYR A 416 14.52 35.20 4.27
C TYR A 416 15.90 35.86 4.26
N GLU A 417 16.47 35.98 3.08
CA GLU A 417 17.72 36.70 2.83
C GLU A 417 17.51 37.78 1.77
N LEU A 418 18.46 38.71 1.69
CA LEU A 418 18.57 39.60 0.55
C LEU A 418 19.63 39.07 -0.39
N SER A 419 19.27 38.94 -1.66
CA SER A 419 20.17 38.38 -2.65
C SER A 419 20.07 39.03 -4.03
N THR A 420 21.11 38.79 -4.81
CA THR A 420 21.15 39.06 -6.25
C THR A 420 21.61 37.83 -7.00
N VAL A 421 20.94 37.51 -8.11
CA VAL A 421 21.29 36.39 -8.98
C VAL A 421 22.60 36.69 -9.72
N VAL A 422 23.51 35.73 -9.73
CA VAL A 422 24.79 35.81 -10.43
C VAL A 422 24.90 34.66 -11.44
N HIS A 423 25.19 35.02 -12.69
CA HIS A 423 25.57 34.07 -13.72
C HIS A 423 26.97 33.53 -13.46
N GLU A 424 27.13 32.21 -13.52
CA GLU A 424 28.41 31.58 -13.26
C GLU A 424 29.51 32.12 -14.20
N ASN A 425 30.65 32.43 -13.60
CA ASN A 425 31.87 32.73 -14.34
C ASN A 425 32.84 31.55 -14.17
N PRO A 426 33.05 30.73 -15.22
CA PRO A 426 33.93 29.57 -15.13
C PRO A 426 35.37 29.90 -14.67
N LYS A 427 35.81 31.16 -14.78
CA LYS A 427 37.13 31.62 -14.30
C LYS A 427 37.19 31.86 -12.79
N LYS A 428 36.05 31.97 -12.11
CA LYS A 428 35.95 32.23 -10.66
C LYS A 428 35.69 30.96 -9.85
N GLY A 429 35.58 29.79 -10.50
CA GLY A 429 35.28 28.52 -9.87
C GLY A 429 33.82 28.09 -10.04
N PRO A 430 33.48 26.84 -9.68
CA PRO A 430 32.17 26.23 -9.90
C PRO A 430 31.16 26.68 -8.81
N ASN A 431 30.97 27.99 -8.67
CA ASN A 431 30.16 28.55 -7.59
C ASN A 431 28.69 28.12 -7.68
N SER A 432 28.14 27.93 -8.88
CA SER A 432 26.75 27.46 -9.02
C SER A 432 26.58 26.07 -8.43
N HIS A 433 27.50 25.16 -8.74
CA HIS A 433 27.49 23.81 -8.22
C HIS A 433 27.75 23.75 -6.71
N ILE A 434 28.68 24.55 -6.19
CA ILE A 434 28.97 24.60 -4.74
C ILE A 434 27.75 25.09 -3.95
N ASN A 435 27.10 26.16 -4.40
CA ASN A 435 25.92 26.69 -3.72
C ASN A 435 24.71 25.75 -3.86
N ALA A 436 24.52 25.13 -5.03
CA ALA A 436 23.50 24.10 -5.21
C ALA A 436 23.68 22.92 -4.25
N LEU A 437 24.91 22.44 -4.03
CA LEU A 437 25.18 21.38 -3.05
C LEU A 437 24.94 21.83 -1.61
N ALA A 438 25.22 23.10 -1.30
CA ALA A 438 24.97 23.65 0.03
C ALA A 438 23.47 23.76 0.32
N SER A 439 22.68 24.25 -0.64
CA SER A 439 21.22 24.35 -0.50
C SER A 439 20.55 22.97 -0.55
N PHE A 440 21.06 22.03 -1.35
CA PHE A 440 20.56 20.66 -1.39
C PHE A 440 20.64 20.00 -0.01
N LYS A 441 21.74 20.18 0.73
CA LYS A 441 21.88 19.66 2.11
C LYS A 441 20.84 20.22 3.08
N LEU A 442 20.37 21.45 2.86
CA LEU A 442 19.28 22.01 3.68
C LEU A 442 17.96 21.29 3.39
N LEU A 443 17.73 20.96 2.11
CA LEU A 443 16.52 20.28 1.65
C LEU A 443 16.50 18.81 2.06
N THR A 444 17.58 18.04 1.85
CA THR A 444 17.65 16.62 2.23
C THR A 444 17.59 16.39 3.73
N GLY A 445 17.85 17.42 4.55
CA GLY A 445 17.61 17.37 5.99
C GLY A 445 16.12 17.39 6.37
N LEU A 446 15.23 17.66 5.42
CA LEU A 446 13.80 17.88 5.64
C LEU A 446 12.91 16.98 4.77
N SER A 447 13.38 16.55 3.60
CA SER A 447 12.65 15.67 2.68
C SER A 447 13.57 14.64 2.03
N ASN A 448 12.99 13.51 1.62
CA ASN A 448 13.64 12.63 0.66
C ASN A 448 13.53 13.28 -0.74
N VAL A 449 14.62 13.38 -1.47
CA VAL A 449 14.70 14.02 -2.79
C VAL A 449 15.03 12.98 -3.84
N GLU A 450 14.13 12.81 -4.80
CA GLU A 450 14.25 12.02 -6.01
C GLU A 450 14.62 12.93 -7.19
N ALA A 451 15.77 12.71 -7.82
CA ALA A 451 16.25 13.53 -8.93
C ALA A 451 15.97 12.88 -10.28
N ILE A 452 15.25 13.60 -11.15
CA ILE A 452 14.78 13.13 -12.46
C ILE A 452 15.35 14.03 -13.56
N GLY A 453 16.28 13.45 -14.32
CA GLY A 453 16.94 14.03 -15.47
C GLY A 453 16.15 13.90 -16.77
N MET A 454 15.88 15.03 -17.40
CA MET A 454 15.14 15.11 -18.65
C MET A 454 16.05 15.09 -19.87
N ASN A 455 15.69 14.28 -20.87
CA ASN A 455 16.43 14.11 -22.11
C ASN A 455 17.91 13.71 -21.90
N ASP A 456 18.69 13.68 -22.99
CA ASP A 456 20.12 13.29 -22.96
C ASP A 456 21.07 14.41 -22.45
N SER A 457 20.54 15.57 -22.06
CA SER A 457 21.35 16.77 -21.76
C SER A 457 22.10 16.70 -20.44
N ILE A 458 21.56 16.00 -19.44
CA ILE A 458 22.13 15.83 -18.11
C ILE A 458 22.42 14.36 -17.84
N LYS A 459 23.59 14.07 -17.25
CA LYS A 459 24.03 12.69 -16.97
C LYS A 459 23.67 12.28 -15.56
N LEU A 460 23.50 10.96 -15.35
CA LEU A 460 23.35 10.35 -14.01
C LEU A 460 24.44 10.84 -13.03
N THR A 461 25.70 10.91 -13.47
CA THR A 461 26.81 11.38 -12.63
C THR A 461 26.70 12.84 -12.20
N GLU A 462 25.96 13.65 -12.93
CA GLU A 462 25.73 15.07 -12.62
C GLU A 462 24.51 15.27 -11.71
N LEU A 463 23.55 14.33 -11.75
CA LEU A 463 22.35 14.31 -10.91
C LEU A 463 22.56 13.62 -9.56
N ASN A 464 23.40 12.59 -9.49
CA ASN A 464 23.62 11.78 -8.29
C ASN A 464 23.89 12.63 -7.03
N PRO A 465 24.69 13.72 -7.07
CA PRO A 465 24.89 14.57 -5.89
C PRO A 465 23.63 15.31 -5.38
N PHE A 466 22.55 15.31 -6.16
CA PHE A 466 21.27 15.96 -5.90
C PHE A 466 20.13 14.96 -5.71
N ASP A 467 20.49 13.70 -5.45
CA ASP A 467 19.58 12.63 -5.09
C ASP A 467 19.88 12.14 -3.67
N SER A 468 18.83 11.75 -2.92
CA SER A 468 18.97 11.38 -1.50
C SER A 468 19.47 9.95 -1.30
N ASP A 469 19.12 9.01 -2.17
CA ASP A 469 19.61 7.63 -2.11
C ASP A 469 20.79 7.39 -3.07
N GLY A 470 20.99 8.31 -4.02
CA GLY A 470 22.12 8.31 -4.94
C GLY A 470 21.86 7.52 -6.22
N GLU A 471 20.62 7.12 -6.48
CA GLU A 471 20.16 6.40 -7.67
C GLU A 471 19.19 7.27 -8.50
N PRO A 472 19.62 8.44 -9.03
CA PRO A 472 18.75 9.32 -9.79
C PRO A 472 18.28 8.66 -11.09
N GLN A 473 17.17 9.15 -11.62
CA GLN A 473 16.73 8.83 -12.98
C GLN A 473 17.30 9.84 -13.97
N ALA A 474 17.66 9.41 -15.18
CA ALA A 474 18.11 10.32 -16.25
C ALA A 474 17.66 9.83 -17.63
N ASN A 475 17.75 10.72 -18.62
CA ASN A 475 17.28 10.46 -19.98
C ASN A 475 15.78 10.14 -20.07
N ILE A 476 14.99 10.77 -19.20
CA ILE A 476 13.55 10.63 -19.24
C ILE A 476 13.00 11.57 -20.32
N ASP A 477 12.26 11.01 -21.28
CA ASP A 477 11.46 11.82 -22.18
C ASP A 477 10.45 12.60 -21.34
N PRO A 478 10.35 13.95 -21.46
CA PRO A 478 9.43 14.74 -20.65
C PRO A 478 7.97 14.27 -20.69
N SER A 479 7.54 13.61 -21.77
CA SER A 479 6.22 12.98 -21.86
C SER A 479 6.04 11.75 -20.95
N LYS A 480 7.13 11.06 -20.62
CA LYS A 480 7.20 9.90 -19.71
C LYS A 480 7.47 10.26 -18.25
N LEU A 481 7.60 11.55 -17.91
CA LEU A 481 7.87 12.03 -16.55
C LEU A 481 6.93 11.44 -15.48
N ALA A 482 5.64 11.30 -15.79
CA ALA A 482 4.68 10.77 -14.84
C ALA A 482 4.98 9.30 -14.49
N GLY A 483 5.41 8.53 -15.48
CA GLY A 483 5.94 7.18 -15.26
C GLY A 483 7.20 7.20 -14.41
N ALA A 484 8.14 8.12 -14.64
CA ALA A 484 9.35 8.23 -13.80
C ALA A 484 9.04 8.56 -12.33
N ILE A 485 8.00 9.36 -12.05
CA ILE A 485 7.56 9.68 -10.68
C ILE A 485 6.90 8.47 -9.99
N PHE A 486 6.08 7.71 -10.73
CA PHE A 486 5.33 6.56 -10.23
C PHE A 486 5.96 5.19 -10.56
N GLY A 487 7.21 5.15 -11.02
CA GLY A 487 7.99 3.92 -11.20
C GLY A 487 7.84 3.12 -12.49
N ASN A 488 7.31 3.67 -13.59
CA ASN A 488 7.24 2.95 -14.86
C ASN A 488 8.58 2.92 -15.63
N THR A 489 9.73 3.10 -14.98
CA THR A 489 11.03 3.09 -15.65
C THR A 489 11.73 1.75 -15.39
N GLU A 490 12.17 1.11 -16.48
CA GLU A 490 12.84 -0.20 -16.55
C GLU A 490 14.16 -0.32 -15.73
N TYR A 491 14.45 0.65 -14.87
CA TYR A 491 15.71 0.77 -14.11
C TYR A 491 15.62 0.29 -12.67
N ILE A 492 14.41 0.10 -12.17
CA ILE A 492 14.16 -0.61 -10.92
C ILE A 492 14.01 -2.09 -11.26
N ARG A 493 14.70 -2.97 -10.53
CA ARG A 493 14.54 -4.42 -10.69
C ARG A 493 13.42 -4.87 -9.76
N PRO A 494 12.28 -5.34 -10.29
CA PRO A 494 11.27 -6.06 -9.51
C PRO A 494 11.90 -7.11 -8.57
N GLY A 495 11.29 -7.27 -7.40
CA GLY A 495 11.72 -8.20 -6.35
C GLY A 495 11.39 -9.64 -6.68
N ASN A 496 11.97 -10.59 -5.93
CA ASN A 496 11.52 -11.97 -5.97
C ASN A 496 10.45 -12.17 -4.89
N ASP A 497 9.19 -12.26 -5.31
CA ASP A 497 8.06 -12.16 -4.41
C ASP A 497 7.44 -13.51 -4.06
N THR A 498 6.79 -13.57 -2.89
CA THR A 498 6.00 -14.73 -2.46
C THR A 498 4.57 -14.30 -2.15
N VAL A 499 3.66 -14.57 -3.06
CA VAL A 499 2.27 -14.13 -2.98
C VAL A 499 1.35 -15.34 -2.84
N ASN A 500 0.44 -15.28 -1.86
CA ASN A 500 -0.64 -16.25 -1.71
C ASN A 500 -1.99 -15.53 -1.72
N GLY A 501 -2.89 -15.87 -2.65
CA GLY A 501 -4.24 -15.28 -2.75
C GLY A 501 -5.16 -15.66 -1.59
N GLY A 502 -5.00 -16.88 -1.06
CA GLY A 502 -5.77 -17.38 0.07
C GLY A 502 -6.98 -18.16 -0.41
N GLY A 503 -8.17 -17.59 -0.34
CA GLY A 503 -9.34 -18.18 -0.97
C GLY A 503 -10.28 -17.14 -1.50
N GLY A 504 -11.27 -17.56 -2.30
CA GLY A 504 -11.94 -16.64 -3.21
C GLY A 504 -11.25 -16.73 -4.58
N ASN A 505 -11.89 -16.17 -5.61
CA ASN A 505 -11.27 -16.05 -6.93
C ASN A 505 -10.29 -14.87 -6.92
N ASP A 506 -9.00 -15.14 -7.03
CA ASP A 506 -7.93 -14.16 -6.91
C ASP A 506 -7.26 -13.87 -8.24
N ILE A 507 -6.67 -12.69 -8.36
CA ILE A 507 -5.85 -12.27 -9.50
C ILE A 507 -4.50 -11.85 -8.97
N LEU A 508 -3.45 -12.59 -9.32
CA LEU A 508 -2.10 -12.37 -8.83
C LEU A 508 -1.20 -11.97 -9.99
N PHE A 509 -0.50 -10.85 -9.83
CA PHE A 509 0.61 -10.42 -10.67
C PHE A 509 1.88 -10.54 -9.84
N GLY A 510 2.85 -11.30 -10.33
CA GLY A 510 4.20 -11.36 -9.77
C GLY A 510 4.85 -9.98 -9.81
N ASP A 511 5.32 -9.56 -10.97
CA ASP A 511 5.90 -8.22 -11.12
C ASP A 511 4.93 -7.03 -11.26
N LEU A 512 5.56 -5.88 -11.50
CA LEU A 512 5.00 -4.60 -11.88
C LEU A 512 4.15 -4.69 -13.16
N ILE A 513 2.85 -4.41 -13.02
CA ILE A 513 2.00 -4.16 -14.18
C ILE A 513 1.98 -2.68 -14.58
N SER A 514 2.21 -2.43 -15.87
CA SER A 514 2.09 -1.11 -16.49
C SER A 514 1.58 -1.20 -17.92
N PHE A 515 1.00 -0.12 -18.45
CA PHE A 515 0.43 -0.09 -19.81
C PHE A 515 0.95 1.09 -20.62
N ASP A 516 1.17 0.86 -21.91
CA ASP A 516 1.56 1.90 -22.85
C ASP A 516 0.53 3.05 -22.88
N GLY A 517 1.02 4.27 -22.67
CA GLY A 517 0.18 5.47 -22.65
C GLY A 517 -0.56 5.71 -21.33
N ILE A 518 -0.40 4.83 -20.33
CA ILE A 518 -0.93 5.02 -18.98
C ILE A 518 0.20 5.41 -18.04
N ALA A 519 0.03 6.56 -17.41
CA ALA A 519 1.02 7.21 -16.57
C ALA A 519 0.94 6.77 -15.10
N SER A 520 0.71 5.47 -14.86
CA SER A 520 0.64 4.84 -13.54
C SER A 520 1.12 3.38 -13.60
N ALA A 521 1.36 2.78 -12.44
CA ALA A 521 1.77 1.40 -12.23
C ALA A 521 0.81 0.66 -11.29
N GLY A 522 0.91 -0.67 -11.24
CA GLY A 522 0.18 -1.53 -10.32
C GLY A 522 -1.33 -1.49 -10.55
N VAL A 523 -2.08 -1.63 -9.46
CA VAL A 523 -3.56 -1.57 -9.46
C VAL A 523 -4.07 -0.27 -10.08
N HIS A 524 -3.38 0.86 -9.91
CA HIS A 524 -3.82 2.12 -10.51
C HIS A 524 -3.65 2.13 -12.03
N ALA A 525 -2.63 1.44 -12.57
CA ALA A 525 -2.49 1.22 -14.00
C ALA A 525 -3.67 0.39 -14.53
N ILE A 526 -4.01 -0.69 -13.83
CA ILE A 526 -5.17 -1.53 -14.13
C ILE A 526 -6.45 -0.68 -14.13
N GLN A 527 -6.68 0.10 -13.07
CA GLN A 527 -7.88 0.92 -12.94
C GLN A 527 -8.01 1.93 -14.10
N ALA A 528 -6.92 2.60 -14.45
CA ALA A 528 -6.90 3.54 -15.58
C ALA A 528 -7.11 2.84 -16.92
N TYR A 529 -6.52 1.66 -17.10
CA TYR A 529 -6.68 0.84 -18.32
C TYR A 529 -8.11 0.39 -18.50
N VAL A 530 -8.70 -0.18 -17.45
CA VAL A 530 -10.10 -0.62 -17.43
C VAL A 530 -11.03 0.56 -17.66
N ALA A 531 -10.76 1.72 -17.06
CA ALA A 531 -11.54 2.93 -17.28
C ALA A 531 -11.54 3.38 -18.75
N ASP A 532 -10.37 3.39 -19.39
CA ASP A 532 -10.26 3.72 -20.82
C ASP A 532 -11.03 2.72 -21.70
N LYS A 533 -10.84 1.42 -21.45
CA LYS A 533 -11.51 0.35 -22.20
C LYS A 533 -13.03 0.36 -22.05
N LEU A 534 -13.53 0.70 -20.87
CA LEU A 534 -14.96 0.83 -20.60
C LEU A 534 -15.52 2.23 -20.93
N SER A 535 -14.68 3.17 -21.38
CA SER A 535 -15.06 4.57 -21.60
C SER A 535 -15.69 5.23 -20.35
N MET A 536 -15.15 4.88 -19.18
CA MET A 536 -15.56 5.39 -17.86
C MET A 536 -14.51 6.35 -17.30
N THR A 537 -14.88 7.10 -16.28
CA THR A 537 -13.90 7.86 -15.48
C THR A 537 -13.19 6.92 -14.50
N VAL A 538 -11.89 7.12 -14.25
CA VAL A 538 -11.08 6.29 -13.34
C VAL A 538 -11.75 6.07 -11.98
N ASN A 539 -12.28 7.12 -11.35
CA ASN A 539 -12.94 7.05 -10.03
C ASN A 539 -14.24 6.23 -10.00
N ALA A 540 -14.80 5.86 -11.17
CA ALA A 540 -16.00 5.03 -11.26
C ALA A 540 -15.68 3.53 -11.37
N VAL A 541 -14.41 3.18 -11.62
CA VAL A 541 -13.95 1.79 -11.70
C VAL A 541 -13.53 1.35 -10.30
N ASN A 542 -14.24 0.37 -9.74
CA ASN A 542 -13.90 -0.26 -8.47
C ASN A 542 -13.23 -1.62 -8.68
N THR A 543 -12.77 -2.25 -7.60
CA THR A 543 -12.06 -3.53 -7.61
C THR A 543 -12.86 -4.66 -8.24
N ASP A 544 -14.16 -4.74 -7.96
CA ASP A 544 -15.10 -5.69 -8.59
C ASP A 544 -15.13 -5.51 -10.13
N THR A 545 -15.18 -4.27 -10.61
CA THR A 545 -15.13 -3.98 -12.05
C THR A 545 -13.81 -4.39 -12.66
N MET A 546 -12.68 -4.12 -11.99
CA MET A 546 -11.36 -4.54 -12.46
C MET A 546 -11.25 -6.07 -12.51
N HIS A 547 -11.68 -6.74 -11.45
CA HIS A 547 -11.61 -8.19 -11.32
C HIS A 547 -12.40 -8.90 -12.44
N ASN A 548 -13.66 -8.51 -12.63
CA ASN A 548 -14.49 -9.05 -13.72
C ASN A 548 -13.87 -8.76 -15.09
N PHE A 549 -13.34 -7.55 -15.30
CA PHE A 549 -12.73 -7.17 -16.58
C PHE A 549 -11.50 -8.03 -16.89
N ILE A 550 -10.56 -8.17 -15.94
CA ILE A 550 -9.37 -9.00 -16.10
C ILE A 550 -9.77 -10.47 -16.31
N THR A 551 -10.79 -10.94 -15.60
CA THR A 551 -11.30 -12.31 -15.77
C THR A 551 -11.71 -12.58 -17.21
N GLU A 552 -12.46 -11.65 -17.82
CA GLU A 552 -12.92 -11.76 -19.20
C GLU A 552 -11.81 -11.46 -20.25
N HIS A 553 -10.81 -10.65 -19.89
CA HIS A 553 -9.81 -10.10 -20.83
C HIS A 553 -8.37 -10.38 -20.40
N SER A 554 -8.12 -11.47 -19.70
CA SER A 554 -6.82 -11.78 -19.07
C SER A 554 -5.64 -11.78 -20.05
N ALA A 555 -5.87 -12.06 -21.33
CA ALA A 555 -4.83 -11.96 -22.36
C ALA A 555 -4.28 -10.53 -22.56
N GLU A 556 -5.05 -9.48 -22.21
CA GLU A 556 -4.60 -8.08 -22.27
C GLU A 556 -3.66 -7.70 -21.12
N PHE A 557 -3.54 -8.56 -20.11
CA PHE A 557 -2.76 -8.32 -18.89
C PHE A 557 -1.49 -9.18 -18.81
N ASN A 558 -1.24 -10.01 -19.84
CA ASN A 558 0.05 -10.72 -19.97
C ASN A 558 1.13 -9.75 -20.46
N VAL A 559 1.72 -9.00 -19.53
CA VAL A 559 2.76 -8.01 -19.77
C VAL A 559 4.01 -8.44 -19.01
N SER A 560 5.10 -8.76 -19.71
CA SER A 560 6.38 -9.11 -19.06
C SER A 560 7.47 -8.11 -19.42
N GLY A 561 8.15 -7.59 -18.41
CA GLY A 561 9.40 -6.85 -18.51
C GLY A 561 10.59 -7.74 -18.91
N SER A 562 11.80 -7.22 -18.74
CA SER A 562 13.04 -7.93 -19.08
C SER A 562 13.95 -8.17 -17.88
N ASN A 563 13.62 -7.58 -16.73
CA ASN A 563 14.36 -7.67 -15.48
C ASN A 563 13.44 -8.06 -14.31
N ASP A 564 12.27 -8.58 -14.64
CA ASP A 564 11.26 -9.11 -13.74
C ASP A 564 11.86 -10.21 -12.83
N GLY A 565 11.32 -10.30 -11.62
CA GLY A 565 11.74 -11.14 -10.52
C GLY A 565 11.41 -12.61 -10.72
N ALA A 566 11.99 -13.49 -9.89
CA ALA A 566 11.63 -14.90 -9.89
C ALA A 566 10.68 -15.17 -8.72
N ASP A 567 9.41 -15.35 -9.02
CA ASP A 567 8.33 -15.28 -8.03
C ASP A 567 7.82 -16.65 -7.58
N THR A 568 7.14 -16.66 -6.43
CA THR A 568 6.37 -17.80 -5.92
C THR A 568 4.92 -17.36 -5.73
N LEU A 569 4.04 -17.81 -6.64
CA LEU A 569 2.65 -17.39 -6.71
C LEU A 569 1.72 -18.55 -6.40
N LEU A 570 0.90 -18.41 -5.36
CA LEU A 570 -0.04 -19.42 -4.89
C LEU A 570 -1.48 -18.86 -4.97
N GLY A 571 -2.31 -19.34 -5.89
CA GLY A 571 -3.71 -18.92 -6.04
C GLY A 571 -4.52 -19.22 -4.79
N GLY A 572 -4.53 -20.50 -4.40
CA GLY A 572 -5.14 -20.94 -3.15
C GLY A 572 -6.43 -21.71 -3.41
N ALA A 573 -7.57 -21.20 -2.96
CA ALA A 573 -8.86 -21.86 -3.17
C ALA A 573 -9.84 -20.94 -3.89
N GLY A 574 -10.13 -21.21 -5.16
CA GLY A 574 -10.82 -20.22 -5.97
C GLY A 574 -10.92 -20.63 -7.42
N GLN A 575 -11.22 -19.67 -8.28
CA GLN A 575 -10.88 -19.75 -9.69
C GLN A 575 -9.94 -18.59 -9.93
N ASP A 576 -8.65 -18.89 -9.84
CA ASP A 576 -7.62 -17.88 -9.73
C ASP A 576 -7.02 -17.59 -11.10
N ILE A 577 -6.51 -16.36 -11.28
CA ILE A 577 -5.77 -15.96 -12.47
C ILE A 577 -4.40 -15.49 -12.02
N ILE A 578 -3.36 -16.21 -12.44
CA ILE A 578 -2.00 -15.96 -12.00
C ILE A 578 -1.14 -15.58 -13.19
N PHE A 579 -0.47 -14.43 -13.09
CA PHE A 579 0.50 -13.91 -14.03
C PHE A 579 1.88 -13.90 -13.36
N GLY A 580 2.74 -14.83 -13.76
CA GLY A 580 4.17 -14.84 -13.39
C GLY A 580 4.86 -13.57 -13.88
N GLN A 581 4.70 -13.31 -15.18
CA GLN A 581 5.25 -12.19 -15.94
C GLN A 581 6.65 -12.49 -16.47
N GLY A 582 7.73 -12.02 -15.88
CA GLY A 582 9.06 -12.43 -16.34
C GLY A 582 9.83 -13.08 -15.20
N GLY A 583 10.99 -13.67 -15.51
CA GLY A 583 11.75 -14.41 -14.50
C GLY A 583 11.38 -15.89 -14.46
N ASP A 584 12.02 -16.65 -13.57
CA ASP A 584 11.82 -18.10 -13.48
C ASP A 584 10.86 -18.42 -12.32
N ASP A 585 9.56 -18.50 -12.62
CA ASP A 585 8.51 -18.47 -11.60
C ASP A 585 8.12 -19.85 -11.06
N HIS A 586 7.58 -19.87 -9.84
CA HIS A 586 6.94 -21.03 -9.22
C HIS A 586 5.46 -20.74 -9.00
N ILE A 587 4.59 -21.39 -9.78
CA ILE A 587 3.17 -21.05 -9.85
C ILE A 587 2.32 -22.26 -9.41
N GLU A 588 1.42 -22.05 -8.46
CA GLU A 588 0.45 -23.04 -7.97
C GLU A 588 -0.95 -22.44 -7.99
N GLY A 589 -1.85 -22.95 -8.85
CA GLY A 589 -3.25 -22.53 -8.86
C GLY A 589 -3.98 -22.91 -7.57
N GLY A 590 -3.77 -24.16 -7.12
CA GLY A 590 -4.40 -24.71 -5.93
C GLY A 590 -5.72 -25.41 -6.25
N LYS A 591 -6.78 -25.10 -5.51
CA LYS A 591 -8.10 -25.72 -5.69
C LYS A 591 -8.99 -24.88 -6.56
N GLY A 592 -9.51 -25.50 -7.61
CA GLY A 592 -10.57 -24.96 -8.45
C GLY A 592 -10.17 -24.98 -9.92
N ASN A 593 -10.68 -24.05 -10.72
CA ASN A 593 -10.35 -24.01 -12.14
C ASN A 593 -9.52 -22.76 -12.39
N ASP A 594 -8.21 -22.93 -12.41
CA ASP A 594 -7.29 -21.80 -12.39
C ASP A 594 -6.73 -21.51 -13.79
N VAL A 595 -6.41 -20.24 -14.04
CA VAL A 595 -5.73 -19.80 -15.25
C VAL A 595 -4.34 -19.32 -14.86
N MET A 596 -3.31 -19.96 -15.39
CA MET A 596 -1.92 -19.64 -15.09
C MET A 596 -1.21 -19.20 -16.37
N ILE A 597 -0.43 -18.13 -16.26
CA ILE A 597 0.36 -17.54 -17.34
C ILE A 597 1.75 -17.34 -16.74
N GLY A 598 2.74 -18.10 -17.21
CA GLY A 598 4.12 -18.00 -16.70
C GLY A 598 4.80 -16.73 -17.21
N GLY A 599 4.67 -16.49 -18.51
CA GLY A 599 5.28 -15.37 -19.19
C GLY A 599 6.68 -15.72 -19.69
N LYS A 600 7.69 -14.90 -19.41
CA LYS A 600 9.05 -15.08 -19.91
C LYS A 600 9.97 -15.67 -18.84
N GLY A 601 10.39 -16.90 -19.05
CA GLY A 601 11.47 -17.51 -18.28
C GLY A 601 11.28 -19.00 -18.21
N ALA A 602 11.97 -19.67 -17.29
CA ALA A 602 11.82 -21.10 -17.08
C ALA A 602 10.87 -21.39 -15.91
N ASP A 603 9.56 -21.39 -16.20
CA ASP A 603 8.53 -21.43 -15.16
C ASP A 603 8.21 -22.85 -14.68
N THR A 604 7.87 -23.00 -13.40
CA THR A 604 7.48 -24.28 -12.79
C THR A 604 6.05 -24.19 -12.26
N PHE A 605 5.13 -24.90 -12.92
CA PHE A 605 3.74 -25.01 -12.49
C PHE A 605 3.56 -26.24 -11.59
N MET A 606 3.00 -26.05 -10.40
CA MET A 606 3.00 -27.04 -9.33
C MET A 606 1.58 -27.39 -8.88
N TRP A 607 1.40 -28.65 -8.45
CA TRP A 607 0.18 -29.14 -7.82
C TRP A 607 0.49 -29.94 -6.55
N ARG A 608 -0.38 -29.79 -5.54
CA ARG A 608 -0.25 -30.41 -4.22
C ARG A 608 -1.33 -31.45 -3.95
N VAL A 609 -1.11 -32.23 -2.89
CA VAL A 609 -2.09 -33.21 -2.40
C VAL A 609 -3.43 -32.54 -2.10
N GLY A 610 -4.47 -33.01 -2.77
CA GLY A 610 -5.85 -32.57 -2.54
C GLY A 610 -6.33 -31.48 -3.48
N ASP A 611 -5.49 -31.04 -4.42
CA ASP A 611 -5.89 -30.16 -5.52
C ASP A 611 -6.83 -30.89 -6.48
N GLN A 612 -7.82 -30.16 -6.98
CA GLN A 612 -8.86 -30.68 -7.86
C GLN A 612 -9.35 -29.57 -8.77
N GLY A 613 -9.62 -29.92 -10.03
CA GLY A 613 -10.30 -29.04 -10.98
C GLY A 613 -9.72 -29.06 -12.38
N LYS A 614 -9.96 -27.98 -13.12
CA LYS A 614 -9.64 -27.86 -14.55
C LYS A 614 -8.83 -26.59 -14.79
N ASP A 615 -7.52 -26.76 -14.84
CA ASP A 615 -6.59 -25.65 -14.94
C ASP A 615 -6.18 -25.42 -16.39
N VAL A 616 -5.83 -24.18 -16.70
CA VAL A 616 -5.38 -23.76 -18.02
C VAL A 616 -4.06 -23.02 -17.88
N ILE A 617 -3.01 -23.54 -18.51
CA ILE A 617 -1.76 -22.80 -18.73
C ILE A 617 -1.77 -22.27 -20.16
N ARG A 618 -1.65 -20.95 -20.31
CA ARG A 618 -1.89 -20.29 -21.61
C ARG A 618 -0.66 -20.16 -22.50
N ASP A 619 0.54 -20.20 -21.94
CA ASP A 619 1.78 -19.88 -22.64
C ASP A 619 2.91 -20.90 -22.43
N PHE A 620 2.57 -22.11 -21.94
CA PHE A 620 3.55 -23.16 -21.64
C PHE A 620 4.55 -23.41 -22.79
N ASN A 621 5.83 -23.19 -22.52
CA ASN A 621 6.90 -23.23 -23.50
C ASN A 621 8.11 -24.06 -23.04
N VAL A 622 8.13 -25.32 -23.48
CA VAL A 622 9.25 -26.26 -23.24
C VAL A 622 10.62 -25.72 -23.67
N ARG A 623 10.67 -24.77 -24.63
CA ARG A 623 11.94 -24.21 -25.12
C ARG A 623 12.53 -23.16 -24.19
N GLU A 624 11.70 -22.45 -23.44
CA GLU A 624 12.15 -21.44 -22.48
C GLU A 624 12.61 -22.11 -21.19
N GLY A 625 11.94 -23.20 -20.81
CA GLY A 625 12.37 -24.01 -19.68
C GLY A 625 11.22 -24.51 -18.82
N ASP A 626 9.98 -24.31 -19.27
CA ASP A 626 8.81 -24.57 -18.45
C ASP A 626 8.66 -26.03 -18.06
N ARG A 627 8.16 -26.24 -16.84
CA ARG A 627 8.00 -27.55 -16.20
C ARG A 627 6.64 -27.66 -15.54
N LEU A 628 6.13 -28.89 -15.52
CA LEU A 628 5.01 -29.29 -14.66
C LEU A 628 5.57 -30.11 -13.50
N ASP A 629 5.31 -29.72 -12.27
CA ASP A 629 5.71 -30.42 -11.07
C ASP A 629 4.51 -31.07 -10.39
N LEU A 630 4.45 -32.40 -10.46
CA LEU A 630 3.39 -33.23 -9.90
C LEU A 630 3.89 -34.08 -8.73
N ARG A 631 5.10 -33.82 -8.23
CA ARG A 631 5.72 -34.61 -7.14
C ARG A 631 4.87 -34.58 -5.88
N ASP A 632 4.34 -33.42 -5.51
CA ASP A 632 3.50 -33.34 -4.32
C ASP A 632 2.11 -33.94 -4.56
N LEU A 633 1.53 -33.80 -5.75
CA LEU A 633 0.22 -34.35 -6.09
C LEU A 633 0.21 -35.90 -6.15
N LEU A 634 1.26 -36.52 -6.70
CA LEU A 634 1.38 -37.97 -6.84
C LEU A 634 2.20 -38.53 -5.68
N GLN A 635 1.55 -39.20 -4.72
CA GLN A 635 2.22 -39.73 -3.50
C GLN A 635 2.28 -41.27 -3.46
N SER A 636 1.87 -41.96 -4.52
CA SER A 636 1.56 -43.41 -4.49
C SER A 636 1.85 -44.13 -5.81
N GLU A 637 2.78 -43.61 -6.60
CA GLU A 637 3.19 -44.20 -7.88
C GLU A 637 4.12 -45.41 -7.73
N GLU A 638 4.67 -45.66 -6.54
CA GLU A 638 5.47 -46.85 -6.26
C GLU A 638 4.61 -48.12 -6.47
N ASP A 639 5.01 -48.96 -7.43
CA ASP A 639 4.40 -50.25 -7.83
C ASP A 639 3.23 -50.23 -8.84
N ILE A 640 2.84 -49.07 -9.40
CA ILE A 640 1.73 -48.97 -10.37
C ILE A 640 2.19 -48.32 -11.69
N ALA A 641 1.68 -48.77 -12.84
CA ALA A 641 2.03 -48.20 -14.15
C ALA A 641 1.59 -46.73 -14.25
N ILE A 642 2.49 -45.83 -14.68
CA ILE A 642 2.24 -44.37 -14.74
C ILE A 642 1.00 -43.99 -15.56
N ASP A 643 0.64 -44.80 -16.58
CA ASP A 643 -0.57 -44.61 -17.40
C ASP A 643 -1.88 -44.72 -16.60
N ASN A 644 -1.83 -45.23 -15.36
CA ASN A 644 -2.96 -45.21 -14.44
C ASN A 644 -3.17 -43.85 -13.76
N PHE A 645 -2.11 -43.06 -13.64
CA PHE A 645 -2.11 -41.74 -12.99
C PHE A 645 -2.15 -40.60 -13.98
N LEU A 646 -1.46 -40.73 -15.12
CA LEU A 646 -1.28 -39.67 -16.11
C LEU A 646 -1.77 -40.10 -17.48
N ARG A 647 -2.53 -39.23 -18.14
CA ARG A 647 -2.96 -39.43 -19.52
C ARG A 647 -2.96 -38.15 -20.32
N ILE A 648 -2.39 -38.21 -21.52
CA ILE A 648 -2.37 -37.10 -22.45
C ILE A 648 -3.49 -37.29 -23.47
N THR A 649 -4.25 -36.23 -23.70
CA THR A 649 -5.23 -36.14 -24.78
C THR A 649 -4.95 -34.87 -25.57
N THR A 650 -4.82 -34.98 -26.89
CA THR A 650 -4.64 -33.82 -27.77
C THR A 650 -5.84 -33.73 -28.71
N ILE A 651 -6.54 -32.59 -28.69
CA ILE A 651 -7.70 -32.29 -29.54
C ILE A 651 -7.47 -30.92 -30.16
N ASP A 652 -7.63 -30.80 -31.48
CA ASP A 652 -7.51 -29.53 -32.20
C ASP A 652 -6.20 -28.76 -31.90
N ASP A 653 -5.08 -29.47 -31.86
CA ASP A 653 -3.73 -28.97 -31.54
C ASP A 653 -3.52 -28.46 -30.09
N GLU A 654 -4.51 -28.61 -29.20
CA GLU A 654 -4.38 -28.31 -27.78
C GLU A 654 -4.17 -29.60 -26.97
N THR A 655 -3.23 -29.56 -26.03
CA THR A 655 -2.91 -30.70 -25.17
C THR A 655 -3.60 -30.57 -23.82
N THR A 656 -4.19 -31.66 -23.34
CA THR A 656 -4.70 -31.78 -21.97
C THR A 656 -4.05 -32.97 -21.28
N LEU A 657 -3.43 -32.72 -20.13
CA LEU A 657 -2.93 -33.74 -19.22
C LEU A 657 -4.00 -34.01 -18.15
N GLN A 658 -4.49 -35.24 -18.10
CA GLN A 658 -5.36 -35.71 -17.02
C GLN A 658 -4.52 -36.39 -15.94
N VAL A 659 -4.75 -36.01 -14.68
CA VAL A 659 -4.04 -36.53 -13.51
C VAL A 659 -5.03 -37.17 -12.54
N SER A 660 -4.73 -38.39 -12.09
CA SER A 660 -5.46 -39.09 -11.02
C SER A 660 -4.45 -39.49 -9.95
N SER A 661 -4.49 -38.81 -8.80
CA SER A 661 -3.65 -39.07 -7.63
C SER A 661 -3.82 -40.48 -7.06
N ASP A 662 -5.01 -41.08 -7.26
CA ASP A 662 -5.34 -42.45 -6.85
C ASP A 662 -5.00 -43.53 -7.91
N GLY A 663 -4.48 -43.15 -9.08
CA GLY A 663 -4.14 -44.09 -10.15
C GLY A 663 -5.36 -44.78 -10.80
N LYS A 664 -6.48 -44.06 -10.95
CA LYS A 664 -7.77 -44.65 -11.41
C LYS A 664 -8.14 -44.33 -12.85
N LEU A 665 -7.23 -43.79 -13.67
CA LEU A 665 -7.55 -43.42 -15.06
C LEU A 665 -7.91 -44.62 -15.97
N ASN A 666 -7.43 -45.82 -15.65
CA ASN A 666 -7.76 -47.05 -16.39
C ASN A 666 -8.87 -47.89 -15.73
N ALA A 667 -9.42 -47.42 -14.60
CA ALA A 667 -10.58 -48.05 -13.97
C ALA A 667 -11.88 -47.71 -14.72
N ALA A 668 -12.98 -48.38 -14.34
CA ALA A 668 -14.31 -47.99 -14.80
C ALA A 668 -14.56 -46.50 -14.46
N GLY A 669 -14.99 -45.70 -15.44
CA GLY A 669 -15.07 -44.24 -15.32
C GLY A 669 -14.01 -43.50 -16.13
N GLY A 670 -12.86 -44.13 -16.42
CA GLY A 670 -11.84 -43.56 -17.32
C GLY A 670 -11.34 -42.19 -16.87
N LEU A 671 -11.36 -41.22 -17.79
CA LEU A 671 -10.96 -39.83 -17.54
C LEU A 671 -11.86 -39.09 -16.53
N ALA A 672 -13.07 -39.60 -16.23
CA ALA A 672 -13.92 -39.01 -15.19
C ALA A 672 -13.36 -39.23 -13.77
N ASN A 673 -12.35 -40.09 -13.64
CA ASN A 673 -11.64 -40.32 -12.38
C ASN A 673 -10.40 -39.41 -12.22
N ALA A 674 -10.19 -38.44 -13.12
CA ALA A 674 -9.13 -37.45 -12.97
C ALA A 674 -9.50 -36.45 -11.86
N ASP A 675 -8.55 -36.18 -10.97
CA ASP A 675 -8.67 -35.16 -9.93
C ASP A 675 -8.40 -33.77 -10.54
N VAL A 676 -7.36 -33.70 -11.39
CA VAL A 676 -6.92 -32.47 -12.06
C VAL A 676 -6.89 -32.71 -13.57
N SER A 677 -7.36 -31.73 -14.33
CA SER A 677 -7.22 -31.67 -15.79
C SER A 677 -6.49 -30.40 -16.20
N ILE A 678 -5.26 -30.54 -16.71
CA ILE A 678 -4.38 -29.43 -17.04
C ILE A 678 -4.42 -29.22 -18.55
N LYS A 679 -5.01 -28.13 -19.02
CA LYS A 679 -4.98 -27.72 -20.43
C LYS A 679 -3.73 -26.86 -20.68
N LEU A 680 -2.96 -27.22 -21.70
CA LEU A 680 -1.79 -26.48 -22.16
C LEU A 680 -2.11 -25.85 -23.52
N GLU A 681 -2.33 -24.55 -23.57
CA GLU A 681 -2.61 -23.84 -24.82
C GLU A 681 -1.32 -23.67 -25.64
N GLY A 682 -1.42 -23.73 -26.97
CA GLY A 682 -0.26 -23.64 -27.86
C GLY A 682 0.67 -24.86 -27.87
N VAL A 683 0.44 -25.86 -27.01
CA VAL A 683 1.27 -27.08 -26.90
C VAL A 683 0.62 -28.26 -27.61
N ASN A 684 1.37 -28.90 -28.51
CA ASN A 684 0.96 -30.13 -29.18
C ASN A 684 1.89 -31.31 -28.84
N TRP A 685 1.39 -32.24 -28.02
CA TRP A 685 2.08 -33.48 -27.65
C TRP A 685 1.52 -34.73 -28.34
N SER A 686 0.83 -34.60 -29.48
CA SER A 686 0.24 -35.73 -30.22
C SER A 686 1.23 -36.82 -30.63
N ASN A 687 2.51 -36.48 -30.79
CA ASN A 687 3.60 -37.41 -31.13
C ASN A 687 4.53 -37.72 -29.95
N THR A 688 4.16 -37.31 -28.73
CA THR A 688 4.95 -37.50 -27.51
C THR A 688 4.29 -38.54 -26.63
N THR A 689 5.09 -39.28 -25.86
CA THR A 689 4.58 -40.24 -24.86
C THR A 689 4.74 -39.68 -23.45
N ILE A 690 3.88 -40.11 -22.51
CA ILE A 690 4.03 -39.69 -21.11
C ILE A 690 5.42 -40.08 -20.56
N HIS A 691 5.90 -41.28 -20.91
CA HIS A 691 7.23 -41.77 -20.52
C HIS A 691 8.38 -40.88 -20.99
N SER A 692 8.28 -40.25 -22.18
CA SER A 692 9.31 -39.33 -22.67
C SER A 692 9.29 -37.97 -21.98
N LEU A 693 8.20 -37.59 -21.32
CA LEU A 693 8.08 -36.31 -20.61
C LEU A 693 8.53 -36.40 -19.14
N ILE A 694 8.45 -37.59 -18.55
CA ILE A 694 8.81 -37.87 -17.15
C ILE A 694 10.20 -38.48 -16.98
N SER A 695 10.94 -38.71 -18.08
CA SER A 695 12.26 -39.37 -18.03
C SER A 695 13.37 -38.45 -18.48
N GLY A 696 14.58 -38.69 -17.95
CA GLY A 696 15.76 -37.88 -18.21
C GLY A 696 16.31 -37.28 -16.91
N ALA A 697 17.42 -36.55 -17.03
CA ALA A 697 18.00 -35.81 -15.91
C ALA A 697 17.27 -34.48 -15.63
N ASP A 698 16.52 -33.97 -16.61
CA ASP A 698 15.69 -32.76 -16.49
C ASP A 698 14.37 -33.00 -17.26
N PRO A 699 13.41 -33.71 -16.65
CA PRO A 699 12.14 -34.05 -17.30
C PRO A 699 11.20 -32.84 -17.34
N THR A 700 10.37 -32.74 -18.40
CA THR A 700 9.35 -31.69 -18.53
C THR A 700 8.23 -31.84 -17.49
N ILE A 701 7.90 -33.08 -17.12
CA ILE A 701 6.94 -33.38 -16.06
C ILE A 701 7.70 -34.08 -14.93
N LYS A 702 7.85 -33.40 -13.80
CA LYS A 702 8.48 -33.96 -12.60
C LYS A 702 7.45 -34.76 -11.80
N ILE A 703 7.83 -35.99 -11.47
CA ILE A 703 7.01 -36.94 -10.69
C ILE A 703 7.83 -37.69 -9.65
N ASP A 704 9.14 -37.50 -9.63
CA ASP A 704 10.07 -38.27 -8.81
C ASP A 704 10.33 -37.61 -7.45
N HIS A 705 10.18 -38.40 -6.39
CA HIS A 705 10.45 -37.97 -5.02
C HIS A 705 11.95 -37.96 -4.66
N SER A 706 12.83 -38.34 -5.59
CA SER A 706 14.27 -38.44 -5.35
C SER A 706 15.00 -37.17 -5.79
N ASN A 707 15.50 -36.39 -4.84
CA ASN A 707 16.56 -35.40 -5.11
C ASN A 707 17.80 -36.14 -5.65
N SER A 708 18.08 -36.00 -6.95
CA SER A 708 19.38 -36.37 -7.53
C SER A 708 19.99 -35.20 -8.29
#